data_AF-A0A954CF81-F1
#
_entry.id   AF-A0A954CF81-F1
#
_cell.length_a   1.000
_cell.length_b   1.000
_cell.length_c   1.000
_cell.angle_alpha   90.00
_cell.angle_beta   90.00
_cell.angle_gamma   90.00
#
_symmetry.space_group_name_H-M   'P 1'
#
loop_
_entity.id
_entity.type
_entity.pdbx_description
1 polymer ?
#
loop_
_entity_poly.entity_id
_entity_poly.type
_entity_poly.pdbx_seq_one_letter_code
_entity_poly.pdbx_strand_id
1 'polypeptide(L)'
;MSDVISFDCTGCGLPYKVATSYAGREFNCKKCGTRLCVPQPGQPVGIQIEPEVELDSGGEVMRRTTSGRQVAAEPTRMFKNQRETSARLAAVGPDVTAKKSSKGLLIAVVLLLVIAGGGAAAAFAMGLFDGQSADTNQPVAKANNTDSSNTNPETERDEILKQLDVSGQTAAQFMDLFKRAEKAKLENSDLAQIGQRIVGAMIVEEGAGYSDADLMAFADRMSKLNVPSDAKGLYSLVVARNRSKTEKSPEYTKAQKLLGKEWLDFGAQITRAAELRDTGVIQGVGELHDELLDMESRADDGWAGMSDKARFEEIVDKLNTAQDELNRIRAEDPFRMLVAKARMRFELEKASRIGNWLTIGKAPFVFFVQQRDGESESATRDRIKSALDAAEQFPEFFQDTVIKPLKLTRTLPSDLSQEERDEAPFEVLLFRSASYWTPYLKDHDITVDSSSISTVTEPATGRISMVYEDERESLGKFLRMLIDNALYSYHPNAPKTKAEDDAFIAYQSYWLKSYFAAALSFTSRSSATGQFNFFTNDSRPKALLKRLLEPYKVAENGKIDSFGGPAFTAKQIVGLTKIEEAAPILRANFESYDGWEPTYLELITNSSNTANLLRSYMHALFLFTYFGSGDDHPYRDHLFKFIRMDLDGEVDHENPLPAFEKAFGLDANGWKKFEKDFLAWQSE
;
A
#
# COMPACT_ATOMS: atom_id res chain seq x y z
N MET A 1 39.15 -15.62 32.51
CA MET A 1 38.26 -15.74 31.33
C MET A 1 37.36 -14.52 31.37
N SER A 2 37.10 -13.86 30.24
CA SER A 2 36.26 -12.65 30.22
C SER A 2 34.79 -13.03 30.09
N ASP A 3 33.94 -12.52 30.97
CA ASP A 3 32.50 -12.83 30.97
C ASP A 3 31.81 -12.34 29.69
N VAL A 4 30.84 -13.12 29.22
CA VAL A 4 30.14 -12.92 27.94
C VAL A 4 28.64 -12.73 28.19
N ILE A 5 28.10 -11.64 27.69
CA ILE A 5 26.67 -11.33 27.69
C ILE A 5 26.05 -11.90 26.41
N SER A 6 24.94 -12.63 26.54
CA SER A 6 24.17 -13.16 25.41
C SER A 6 22.77 -12.55 25.39
N PHE A 7 22.32 -12.08 24.23
CA PHE A 7 20.98 -11.49 24.05
C PHE A 7 20.57 -11.53 22.57
N ASP A 8 19.27 -11.44 22.28
CA ASP A 8 18.74 -11.54 20.92
C ASP A 8 18.36 -10.16 20.36
N CYS A 9 18.48 -9.99 19.04
CA CYS A 9 18.04 -8.79 18.35
C CYS A 9 16.52 -8.65 18.37
N THR A 10 16.02 -7.54 18.93
CA THR A 10 14.59 -7.20 19.00
C THR A 10 13.89 -7.10 17.64
N GLY A 11 14.63 -6.78 16.57
CA GLY A 11 14.06 -6.63 15.22
C GLY A 11 14.03 -7.91 14.37
N CYS A 12 14.89 -8.91 14.63
CA CYS A 12 14.98 -10.09 13.76
C CYS A 12 15.34 -11.42 14.45
N GLY A 13 15.39 -11.45 15.78
CA GLY A 13 15.67 -12.64 16.59
C GLY A 13 17.07 -13.23 16.44
N LEU A 14 18.03 -12.51 15.84
CA LEU A 14 19.41 -13.00 15.70
C LEU A 14 20.13 -12.95 17.06
N PRO A 15 20.70 -14.06 17.57
CA PRO A 15 21.43 -14.07 18.84
C PRO A 15 22.81 -13.41 18.73
N TYR A 16 23.13 -12.60 19.72
CA TYR A 16 24.42 -11.94 19.92
C TYR A 16 25.13 -12.47 21.15
N LYS A 17 26.47 -12.57 21.05
CA LYS A 17 27.37 -12.84 22.17
C LYS A 17 28.45 -11.77 22.16
N VAL A 18 28.53 -10.97 23.22
CA VAL A 18 29.48 -9.85 23.35
C VAL A 18 30.19 -9.92 24.70
N ALA A 19 31.44 -9.44 24.77
CA ALA A 19 32.15 -9.37 26.05
C ALA A 19 31.48 -8.33 26.97
N THR A 20 31.54 -8.56 28.28
CA THR A 20 30.92 -7.70 29.31
C THR A 20 31.41 -6.24 29.25
N SER A 21 32.60 -5.98 28.68
CA SER A 21 33.12 -4.62 28.40
C SER A 21 32.30 -3.81 27.38
N TYR A 22 31.34 -4.43 26.70
CA TYR A 22 30.38 -3.79 25.79
C TYR A 22 29.02 -3.51 26.45
N ALA A 23 28.81 -3.84 27.73
CA ALA A 23 27.58 -3.53 28.47
C ALA A 23 27.22 -2.04 28.37
N GLY A 24 25.95 -1.73 28.08
CA GLY A 24 25.44 -0.38 27.89
C GLY A 24 25.87 0.32 26.60
N ARG A 25 26.60 -0.34 25.69
CA ARG A 25 26.94 0.22 24.37
C ARG A 25 25.88 -0.12 23.34
N GLU A 26 25.72 0.78 22.38
CA GLU A 26 24.82 0.60 21.25
C GLU A 26 25.55 0.14 19.99
N PHE A 27 24.89 -0.70 19.18
CA PHE A 27 25.32 -1.07 17.84
C PHE A 27 24.14 -1.51 16.97
N ASN A 28 24.28 -1.43 15.65
CA ASN A 28 23.23 -1.84 14.70
C ASN A 28 23.29 -3.34 14.40
N CYS A 29 22.13 -3.99 14.36
CA CYS A 29 22.04 -5.40 14.02
C CYS A 29 22.57 -5.70 12.62
N LYS A 30 23.53 -6.62 12.53
CA LYS A 30 24.16 -7.09 11.28
C LYS A 30 23.20 -7.72 10.26
N LYS A 31 21.95 -8.05 10.65
CA LYS A 31 20.95 -8.66 9.77
C LYS A 31 19.83 -7.70 9.36
N CYS A 32 19.28 -6.91 10.28
CA CYS A 32 18.12 -6.04 10.02
C CYS A 32 18.35 -4.54 10.24
N GLY A 33 19.57 -4.11 10.61
CA GLY A 33 19.90 -2.70 10.83
C GLY A 33 19.38 -2.09 12.14
N THR A 34 18.39 -2.70 12.81
CA THR A 34 17.82 -2.23 14.09
C THR A 34 18.92 -1.92 15.11
N ARG A 35 18.87 -0.72 15.70
CA ARG A 35 19.77 -0.27 16.77
C ARG A 35 19.50 -1.09 18.05
N LEU A 36 20.55 -1.67 18.62
CA LEU A 36 20.51 -2.53 19.80
C LEU A 36 21.41 -1.95 20.89
N CYS A 37 20.96 -1.97 22.14
CA CYS A 37 21.80 -1.68 23.30
C CYS A 37 22.15 -3.00 24.03
N VAL A 38 23.42 -3.18 24.42
CA VAL A 38 23.83 -4.35 25.20
C VAL A 38 23.32 -4.22 26.64
N PRO A 39 22.55 -5.19 27.17
CA PRO A 39 22.03 -5.09 28.53
C PRO A 39 23.16 -5.05 29.57
N GLN A 40 23.03 -4.20 30.59
CA GLN A 40 23.99 -4.14 31.69
C GLN A 40 23.75 -5.27 32.71
N PRO A 41 24.82 -5.94 33.21
CA PRO A 41 24.68 -6.95 34.26
C PRO A 41 24.02 -6.37 35.52
N GLY A 42 22.84 -6.89 35.87
CA GLY A 42 22.07 -6.47 37.05
C GLY A 42 20.92 -5.51 36.79
N GLN A 43 20.73 -5.01 35.56
CA GLN A 43 19.57 -4.20 35.21
C GLN A 43 18.44 -5.11 34.67
N PRO A 44 17.24 -5.14 35.30
CA PRO A 44 16.12 -5.90 34.77
C PRO A 44 15.67 -5.30 33.43
N VAL A 45 15.34 -6.17 32.46
CA VAL A 45 14.96 -5.76 31.10
C VAL A 45 13.56 -5.14 31.11
N GLY A 46 13.49 -3.84 31.41
CA GLY A 46 12.31 -3.03 31.23
C GLY A 46 12.16 -2.63 29.76
N ILE A 47 11.02 -2.95 29.17
CA ILE A 47 10.66 -2.53 27.81
C ILE A 47 10.37 -1.02 27.87
N GLN A 48 11.34 -0.18 27.52
CA GLN A 48 11.10 1.23 27.22
C GLN A 48 10.73 1.37 25.75
N ILE A 49 9.54 1.94 25.51
CA ILE A 49 9.10 2.44 24.20
C ILE A 49 8.84 3.93 24.39
N GLU A 50 9.77 4.76 23.96
CA GLU A 50 9.52 6.18 23.65
C GLU A 50 10.15 6.49 22.28
N PRO A 51 9.44 7.21 21.38
CA PRO A 51 9.94 7.49 20.04
C PRO A 51 10.39 8.95 19.89
N GLU A 52 11.70 9.21 19.87
CA GLU A 52 12.22 10.48 19.33
C GLU A 52 13.63 10.27 18.78
N VAL A 53 13.81 10.50 17.47
CA VAL A 53 15.13 10.54 16.81
C VAL A 53 15.12 11.64 15.76
N GLU A 54 15.74 12.77 16.09
CA GLU A 54 16.29 13.71 15.12
C GLU A 54 17.40 13.03 14.28
N LEU A 55 17.51 13.46 13.02
CA LEU A 55 18.53 12.99 12.07
C LEU A 55 19.87 13.68 12.32
N ASP A 56 20.99 12.94 12.22
CA ASP A 56 22.11 13.37 11.34
C ASP A 56 23.16 12.27 11.05
N SER A 57 23.86 12.48 9.93
CA SER A 57 25.26 12.16 9.61
C SER A 57 25.64 10.74 9.16
N GLY A 58 25.85 10.64 7.84
CA GLY A 58 26.37 9.52 7.09
C GLY A 58 27.79 9.01 7.42
N GLY A 59 28.15 7.92 6.74
CA GLY A 59 29.48 7.31 6.81
C GLY A 59 29.57 6.04 5.97
N GLU A 60 30.17 6.13 4.77
CA GLU A 60 30.53 4.97 3.95
C GLU A 60 31.60 4.08 4.64
N VAL A 61 31.78 2.84 4.12
CA VAL A 61 33.08 2.29 3.64
C VAL A 61 33.17 0.74 3.73
N MET A 62 33.58 0.12 2.62
CA MET A 62 34.17 -1.23 2.43
C MET A 62 33.34 -2.52 2.66
N ARG A 63 33.08 -3.19 1.53
CA ARG A 63 32.93 -4.66 1.44
C ARG A 63 34.27 -5.36 1.72
N ARG A 64 34.24 -6.53 2.38
CA ARG A 64 35.21 -7.60 2.13
C ARG A 64 34.60 -8.99 2.31
N THR A 65 34.68 -9.80 1.27
CA THR A 65 34.21 -11.19 1.22
C THR A 65 35.32 -12.17 1.58
N THR A 66 35.04 -13.20 2.39
CA THR A 66 35.58 -14.57 2.18
C THR A 66 34.79 -15.63 2.97
N SER A 67 34.70 -16.82 2.35
CA SER A 67 34.48 -18.20 2.87
C SER A 67 34.36 -18.47 4.38
N GLY A 68 33.67 -19.52 4.84
CA GLY A 68 32.93 -20.59 4.15
C GLY A 68 32.73 -21.83 5.05
N ARG A 69 32.23 -22.94 4.49
CA ARG A 69 32.21 -24.32 5.07
C ARG A 69 31.14 -24.67 6.15
N GLN A 70 29.95 -25.07 5.66
CA GLN A 70 29.46 -26.47 5.65
C GLN A 70 29.53 -27.31 6.97
N VAL A 71 28.38 -27.77 7.48
CA VAL A 71 27.94 -29.18 7.69
C VAL A 71 26.79 -29.30 8.73
N ALA A 72 25.86 -30.21 8.43
CA ALA A 72 24.58 -30.53 9.06
C ALA A 72 24.53 -30.89 10.56
N ALA A 73 23.32 -30.74 11.15
CA ALA A 73 22.62 -31.83 11.86
C ALA A 73 21.11 -31.52 12.07
N GLU A 74 20.25 -32.33 11.46
CA GLU A 74 18.88 -32.64 11.93
C GLU A 74 18.96 -33.90 12.84
N PRO A 75 17.86 -34.38 13.47
CA PRO A 75 16.63 -33.73 13.90
C PRO A 75 16.25 -34.09 15.36
N THR A 76 15.25 -33.43 15.97
CA THR A 76 14.35 -34.16 16.92
C THR A 76 12.95 -33.54 16.99
N ARG A 77 11.93 -34.36 16.70
CA ARG A 77 10.52 -34.04 16.98
C ARG A 77 10.23 -34.22 18.47
N MET A 78 9.47 -33.31 19.07
CA MET A 78 8.50 -33.67 20.11
C MET A 78 7.23 -32.82 19.97
N PHE A 79 6.12 -33.49 19.65
CA PHE A 79 4.79 -32.95 19.88
C PHE A 79 4.36 -33.27 21.32
N LYS A 80 3.86 -32.28 22.07
CA LYS A 80 2.82 -32.49 23.09
C LYS A 80 2.17 -31.19 23.55
N ASN A 81 0.83 -31.25 23.62
CA ASN A 81 -0.05 -30.48 24.49
C ASN A 81 -0.10 -28.94 24.37
N GLN A 82 -1.12 -28.44 23.67
CA GLN A 82 -1.88 -27.27 24.13
C GLN A 82 -3.33 -27.34 23.61
N ARG A 83 -4.24 -27.94 24.40
CA ARG A 83 -5.68 -28.02 24.12
C ARG A 83 -6.48 -27.72 25.38
N GLU A 84 -6.22 -26.56 25.99
CA GLU A 84 -6.78 -26.17 27.29
C GLU A 84 -6.77 -24.63 27.44
N THR A 85 -7.67 -23.91 26.74
CA THR A 85 -7.91 -22.48 27.02
C THR A 85 -9.24 -21.90 26.52
N SER A 86 -9.95 -22.54 25.58
CA SER A 86 -11.10 -21.93 24.87
C SER A 86 -12.45 -21.94 25.62
N ALA A 87 -12.50 -22.24 26.92
CA ALA A 87 -13.74 -22.57 27.64
C ALA A 87 -14.31 -21.46 28.56
N ARG A 88 -13.95 -20.18 28.37
CA ARG A 88 -14.27 -19.10 29.34
C ARG A 88 -14.76 -17.74 28.81
N LEU A 89 -15.14 -17.60 27.53
CA LEU A 89 -15.65 -16.32 27.00
C LEU A 89 -17.09 -16.33 26.44
N ALA A 90 -17.80 -17.46 26.51
CA ALA A 90 -19.21 -17.54 26.12
C ALA A 90 -20.17 -17.24 27.30
N ALA A 91 -20.15 -16.02 27.83
CA ALA A 91 -20.99 -15.65 28.98
C ALA A 91 -21.32 -14.14 29.16
N VAL A 92 -21.57 -13.38 28.09
CA VAL A 92 -22.31 -12.09 28.17
C VAL A 92 -23.25 -11.97 26.97
N GLY A 93 -24.55 -11.85 27.23
CA GLY A 93 -25.58 -11.58 26.21
C GLY A 93 -25.72 -10.08 25.90
N PRO A 94 -26.40 -9.72 24.80
CA PRO A 94 -26.43 -8.35 24.28
C PRO A 94 -27.54 -7.49 24.91
N ASP A 95 -27.31 -6.18 25.02
CA ASP A 95 -28.40 -5.19 25.04
C ASP A 95 -27.93 -3.75 24.73
N VAL A 96 -28.90 -2.83 24.60
CA VAL A 96 -28.77 -1.34 24.50
C VAL A 96 -28.58 -0.73 23.09
N THR A 97 -29.69 -0.76 22.34
CA THR A 97 -30.36 0.38 21.68
C THR A 97 -29.60 1.51 20.97
N ALA A 98 -30.01 1.80 19.73
CA ALA A 98 -29.67 2.98 18.95
C ALA A 98 -30.11 4.33 19.57
N LYS A 99 -29.42 5.43 19.21
CA LYS A 99 -29.90 6.81 19.45
C LYS A 99 -29.52 7.77 18.32
N LYS A 100 -30.40 8.73 18.04
CA LYS A 100 -30.40 9.64 16.88
C LYS A 100 -30.47 11.10 17.37
N SER A 101 -29.52 11.95 16.98
CA SER A 101 -29.52 13.43 17.14
C SER A 101 -28.26 13.98 16.43
N SER A 102 -28.20 14.99 15.55
CA SER A 102 -28.97 16.21 15.22
C SER A 102 -28.25 17.51 15.64
N LYS A 103 -28.04 18.41 14.64
CA LYS A 103 -27.48 19.78 14.72
C LYS A 103 -25.97 19.87 15.07
N GLY A 104 -25.17 20.79 14.54
CA GLY A 104 -25.39 21.85 13.55
C GLY A 104 -25.13 23.26 14.08
N LEU A 105 -24.25 24.00 13.38
CA LEU A 105 -24.11 25.49 13.37
C LEU A 105 -23.57 26.21 14.62
N LEU A 106 -22.25 26.50 14.69
CA LEU A 106 -21.72 27.57 15.58
C LEU A 106 -20.29 28.12 15.26
N ILE A 107 -19.96 28.45 14.01
CA ILE A 107 -18.77 29.29 13.70
C ILE A 107 -19.15 30.37 12.66
N ALA A 108 -19.86 31.42 13.14
CA ALA A 108 -20.26 32.57 12.33
C ALA A 108 -20.26 33.90 13.11
N VAL A 109 -19.67 33.95 14.30
CA VAL A 109 -19.79 35.08 15.26
C VAL A 109 -18.52 35.94 15.33
N VAL A 110 -17.37 35.43 14.88
CA VAL A 110 -16.07 36.15 14.99
C VAL A 110 -15.87 37.19 13.88
N LEU A 111 -16.51 37.03 12.71
CA LEU A 111 -16.26 37.90 11.53
C LEU A 111 -17.00 39.25 11.54
N LEU A 112 -17.86 39.51 12.53
CA LEU A 112 -18.78 40.69 12.55
C LEU A 112 -18.42 41.78 13.57
N LEU A 113 -17.35 41.61 14.35
CA LEU A 113 -16.97 42.55 15.42
C LEU A 113 -15.77 43.47 15.10
N VAL A 114 -15.16 43.36 13.91
CA VAL A 114 -13.98 44.16 13.52
C VAL A 114 -14.33 45.34 12.59
N ILE A 115 -15.56 45.40 12.04
CA ILE A 115 -15.99 46.41 11.06
C ILE A 115 -16.96 47.44 11.68
N ALA A 116 -16.60 48.02 12.84
CA ALA A 116 -17.30 49.15 13.45
C ALA A 116 -16.43 49.87 14.50
N GLY A 117 -15.54 50.79 14.08
CA GLY A 117 -14.63 51.45 15.03
C GLY A 117 -13.70 52.54 14.49
N GLY A 118 -14.10 53.29 13.46
CA GLY A 118 -13.36 54.49 13.05
C GLY A 118 -13.78 55.72 13.86
N GLY A 119 -12.83 56.57 14.28
CA GLY A 119 -13.14 57.85 14.93
C GLY A 119 -11.93 58.58 15.50
N ALA A 120 -11.56 59.72 14.91
CA ALA A 120 -10.43 60.56 15.33
C ALA A 120 -10.76 61.53 16.48
N ALA A 121 -9.73 62.06 17.18
CA ALA A 121 -9.39 63.51 17.21
C ALA A 121 -8.61 63.98 18.49
N ALA A 122 -7.83 65.06 18.31
CA ALA A 122 -7.21 65.97 19.30
C ALA A 122 -6.12 65.40 20.25
N ALA A 123 -4.97 66.02 20.60
CA ALA A 123 -4.34 67.37 20.51
C ALA A 123 -4.12 68.06 21.88
N PHE A 124 -3.02 68.82 21.99
CA PHE A 124 -2.44 69.53 23.18
C PHE A 124 -1.69 68.66 24.23
N ALA A 125 -0.64 69.13 24.96
CA ALA A 125 0.35 70.21 24.77
C ALA A 125 1.47 70.25 25.86
N MET A 126 2.64 70.84 25.54
CA MET A 126 3.63 71.55 26.40
C MET A 126 4.55 70.85 27.45
N GLY A 127 5.73 71.48 27.65
CA GLY A 127 6.76 71.23 28.69
C GLY A 127 8.11 70.77 28.09
N LEU A 128 9.13 71.55 27.75
CA LEU A 128 9.78 72.79 28.25
C LEU A 128 10.69 72.67 29.49
N PHE A 129 11.99 72.90 29.22
CA PHE A 129 13.11 73.40 30.05
C PHE A 129 13.89 72.53 31.06
N ASP A 130 15.21 72.68 30.89
CA ASP A 130 16.34 72.76 31.83
C ASP A 130 16.78 71.60 32.75
N GLY A 131 18.11 71.43 32.75
CA GLY A 131 18.88 70.49 33.54
C GLY A 131 20.38 70.73 33.41
N GLN A 132 20.84 71.97 33.65
CA GLN A 132 22.27 72.27 33.77
C GLN A 132 22.90 71.51 34.94
N SER A 133 24.12 71.03 34.76
CA SER A 133 25.10 70.82 35.84
C SER A 133 26.53 71.06 35.33
N ALA A 134 27.14 72.14 35.79
CA ALA A 134 28.59 72.21 36.00
C ALA A 134 28.92 71.36 37.27
N ASP A 135 30.16 71.04 37.65
CA ASP A 135 31.48 71.57 37.32
C ASP A 135 32.54 70.52 37.74
N THR A 136 33.79 70.60 37.24
CA THR A 136 35.08 70.48 38.01
C THR A 136 36.32 69.99 37.20
N ASN A 137 37.27 70.92 37.04
CA ASN A 137 38.74 70.79 37.23
C ASN A 137 39.58 69.66 36.57
N GLN A 138 40.36 70.05 35.55
CA GLN A 138 41.85 70.11 35.48
C GLN A 138 42.76 69.05 36.18
N PRO A 139 43.97 68.72 35.66
CA PRO A 139 44.88 69.68 35.01
C PRO A 139 45.74 69.23 33.79
N VAL A 140 46.34 70.29 33.22
CA VAL A 140 47.39 70.42 32.20
C VAL A 140 48.55 69.42 32.26
N ALA A 141 49.00 68.97 31.07
CA ALA A 141 50.42 68.74 30.79
C ALA A 141 50.80 69.45 29.47
N LYS A 142 51.84 70.31 29.51
CA LYS A 142 52.45 70.93 28.31
C LYS A 142 53.72 70.17 27.93
N ALA A 143 53.93 69.98 26.63
CA ALA A 143 55.26 69.84 26.05
C ALA A 143 55.30 70.63 24.73
N ASN A 144 56.33 71.45 24.54
CA ASN A 144 56.53 72.24 23.32
C ASN A 144 57.32 71.41 22.29
N ASN A 145 57.01 71.53 21.00
CA ASN A 145 57.85 72.28 20.05
C ASN A 145 57.35 72.16 18.61
N THR A 146 57.13 73.32 18.00
CA THR A 146 57.63 73.75 16.68
C THR A 146 58.14 72.64 15.73
N ASP A 147 57.51 72.49 14.57
CA ASP A 147 58.12 73.07 13.36
C ASP A 147 57.12 73.37 12.23
N SER A 148 57.49 74.29 11.34
CA SER A 148 56.63 74.89 10.32
C SER A 148 56.74 74.24 8.94
N SER A 149 55.62 74.01 8.24
CA SER A 149 55.60 74.09 6.77
C SER A 149 54.22 74.47 6.22
N ASN A 150 54.23 75.18 5.08
CA ASN A 150 53.08 75.76 4.39
C ASN A 150 51.83 74.86 4.33
N THR A 151 50.77 75.23 5.02
CA THR A 151 49.42 74.80 4.66
C THR A 151 48.86 75.73 3.58
N ASN A 152 48.71 75.20 2.35
CA ASN A 152 47.56 75.59 1.55
C ASN A 152 46.29 75.40 2.41
N PRO A 153 45.24 76.21 2.26
CA PRO A 153 43.98 75.94 2.94
C PRO A 153 43.53 74.51 2.59
N GLU A 154 43.54 73.63 3.59
CA GLU A 154 43.11 72.23 3.49
C GLU A 154 41.70 72.26 2.88
N THR A 155 41.52 71.69 1.70
CA THR A 155 40.25 71.87 0.99
C THR A 155 39.15 71.12 1.74
N GLU A 156 37.90 71.55 1.64
CA GLU A 156 36.79 70.87 2.34
C GLU A 156 36.73 69.37 1.97
N ARG A 157 37.17 69.02 0.75
CA ARG A 157 37.39 67.64 0.30
C ARG A 157 38.46 66.90 1.10
N ASP A 158 39.61 67.51 1.35
CA ASP A 158 40.72 66.88 2.08
C ASP A 158 40.34 66.64 3.56
N GLU A 159 39.64 67.59 4.20
CA GLU A 159 39.14 67.44 5.56
C GLU A 159 38.13 66.27 5.67
N ILE A 160 37.23 66.16 4.69
CA ILE A 160 36.22 65.09 4.61
C ILE A 160 36.89 63.72 4.40
N LEU A 161 37.82 63.59 3.46
CA LEU A 161 38.51 62.33 3.18
C LEU A 161 39.38 61.87 4.35
N LYS A 162 40.05 62.80 5.04
CA LYS A 162 40.83 62.53 6.26
C LYS A 162 39.98 62.02 7.42
N GLN A 163 38.72 62.43 7.50
CA GLN A 163 37.76 61.90 8.49
C GLN A 163 37.28 60.49 8.15
N LEU A 164 37.42 60.04 6.91
CA LEU A 164 37.04 58.70 6.45
C LEU A 164 37.98 57.58 6.94
N ASP A 165 39.23 57.93 7.25
CA ASP A 165 40.27 56.98 7.71
C ASP A 165 40.30 56.81 9.25
N VAL A 166 39.42 57.52 9.97
CA VAL A 166 39.29 57.37 11.43
C VAL A 166 38.55 56.05 11.75
N SER A 167 39.26 55.13 12.40
CA SER A 167 38.69 53.83 12.81
C SER A 167 37.65 53.98 13.94
N GLY A 168 36.71 53.04 13.98
CA GLY A 168 35.67 53.00 15.02
C GLY A 168 34.51 53.97 14.83
N GLN A 169 34.42 54.66 13.68
CA GLN A 169 33.22 55.43 13.33
C GLN A 169 32.02 54.51 13.05
N THR A 170 30.85 54.96 13.49
CA THR A 170 29.55 54.32 13.26
C THR A 170 28.97 54.67 11.90
N ALA A 171 28.01 53.88 11.40
CA ALA A 171 27.29 54.21 10.16
C ALA A 171 26.66 55.60 10.19
N ALA A 172 26.16 56.05 11.35
CA ALA A 172 25.59 57.38 11.54
C ALA A 172 26.62 58.52 11.33
N GLN A 173 27.84 58.34 11.87
CA GLN A 173 28.93 59.31 11.70
C GLN A 173 29.38 59.39 10.23
N PHE A 174 29.52 58.24 9.56
CA PHE A 174 29.81 58.22 8.13
C PHE A 174 28.66 58.81 7.27
N MET A 175 27.39 58.61 7.65
CA MET A 175 26.24 59.23 6.97
C MET A 175 26.24 60.75 7.05
N ASP A 176 26.65 61.34 8.17
CA ASP A 176 26.81 62.80 8.28
C ASP A 176 28.02 63.32 7.50
N LEU A 177 29.11 62.54 7.42
CA LEU A 177 30.24 62.83 6.54
C LEU A 177 29.84 62.82 5.06
N PHE A 178 28.99 61.86 4.65
CA PHE A 178 28.45 61.77 3.29
C PHE A 178 27.51 62.94 2.95
N LYS A 179 26.65 63.38 3.88
CA LYS A 179 25.84 64.60 3.68
C LYS A 179 26.71 65.85 3.52
N ARG A 180 27.83 65.96 4.25
CA ARG A 180 28.83 67.03 4.07
C ARG A 180 29.46 66.96 2.67
N ALA A 181 29.85 65.77 2.23
CA ALA A 181 30.41 65.53 0.90
C ALA A 181 29.43 65.89 -0.24
N GLU A 182 28.16 65.50 -0.12
CA GLU A 182 27.09 65.89 -1.06
C GLU A 182 26.93 67.42 -1.12
N LYS A 183 26.92 68.10 0.04
CA LYS A 183 26.80 69.57 0.13
C LYS A 183 27.99 70.30 -0.48
N ALA A 184 29.20 69.79 -0.26
CA ALA A 184 30.46 70.30 -0.82
C ALA A 184 30.66 69.92 -2.30
N LYS A 185 29.74 69.13 -2.89
CA LYS A 185 29.76 68.68 -4.31
C LYS A 185 31.05 67.93 -4.68
N LEU A 186 31.49 67.03 -3.80
CA LEU A 186 32.58 66.12 -4.09
C LEU A 186 32.26 65.22 -5.31
N GLU A 187 33.30 64.66 -5.93
CA GLU A 187 33.13 63.80 -7.09
C GLU A 187 32.42 62.50 -6.74
N ASN A 188 31.75 61.87 -7.72
CA ASN A 188 31.06 60.58 -7.51
C ASN A 188 32.01 59.47 -7.03
N SER A 189 33.30 59.57 -7.35
CA SER A 189 34.39 58.71 -6.84
C SER A 189 34.56 58.82 -5.33
N ASP A 190 34.68 60.05 -4.80
CA ASP A 190 34.79 60.33 -3.37
C ASP A 190 33.50 59.92 -2.64
N LEU A 191 32.34 60.25 -3.21
CA LEU A 191 31.03 59.85 -2.66
C LEU A 191 30.88 58.31 -2.61
N ALA A 192 31.32 57.59 -3.66
CA ALA A 192 31.33 56.13 -3.66
C ALA A 192 32.23 55.58 -2.55
N GLN A 193 33.43 56.13 -2.36
CA GLN A 193 34.36 55.71 -1.30
C GLN A 193 33.78 55.91 0.11
N ILE A 194 33.14 57.05 0.37
CA ILE A 194 32.45 57.33 1.63
C ILE A 194 31.25 56.37 1.79
N GLY A 195 30.49 56.17 0.72
CA GLY A 195 29.34 55.26 0.69
C GLY A 195 29.71 53.81 1.01
N GLN A 196 30.84 53.31 0.51
CA GLN A 196 31.33 51.97 0.84
C GLN A 196 31.66 51.81 2.33
N ARG A 197 32.22 52.83 2.99
CA ARG A 197 32.43 52.80 4.45
C ARG A 197 31.09 52.75 5.20
N ILE A 198 30.10 53.51 4.76
CA ILE A 198 28.74 53.47 5.34
C ILE A 198 28.14 52.07 5.20
N VAL A 199 28.18 51.46 4.01
CA VAL A 199 27.63 50.11 3.79
C VAL A 199 28.35 49.07 4.64
N GLY A 200 29.69 49.14 4.72
CA GLY A 200 30.46 48.28 5.61
C GLY A 200 30.04 48.41 7.07
N ALA A 201 29.87 49.64 7.58
CA ALA A 201 29.40 49.90 8.93
C ALA A 201 27.96 49.43 9.15
N MET A 202 27.03 49.72 8.23
CA MET A 202 25.64 49.26 8.30
C MET A 202 25.50 47.73 8.33
N ILE A 203 26.35 47.00 7.59
CA ILE A 203 26.35 45.54 7.60
C ILE A 203 26.88 45.01 8.95
N VAL A 204 27.96 45.59 9.48
CA VAL A 204 28.52 45.21 10.79
C VAL A 204 27.57 45.55 11.95
N GLU A 205 26.82 46.65 11.84
CA GLU A 205 25.81 47.09 12.80
C GLU A 205 24.43 46.41 12.60
N GLU A 206 24.31 45.43 11.69
CA GLU A 206 23.04 44.78 11.30
C GLU A 206 21.90 45.75 10.93
N GLY A 207 22.24 46.96 10.48
CA GLY A 207 21.30 48.03 10.15
C GLY A 207 20.65 48.69 11.38
N ALA A 208 21.24 48.56 12.57
CA ALA A 208 20.77 49.21 13.78
C ALA A 208 20.63 50.73 13.59
N GLY A 209 19.52 51.31 14.09
CA GLY A 209 19.22 52.74 13.94
C GLY A 209 18.61 53.14 12.58
N TYR A 210 18.52 52.24 11.60
CA TYR A 210 17.92 52.50 10.28
C TYR A 210 16.62 51.71 10.08
N SER A 211 15.62 52.30 9.43
CA SER A 211 14.47 51.56 8.92
C SER A 211 14.81 50.80 7.64
N ASP A 212 14.00 49.82 7.25
CA ASP A 212 14.16 49.14 5.95
C ASP A 212 14.09 50.17 4.80
N ALA A 213 13.27 51.21 4.92
CA ALA A 213 13.14 52.27 3.91
C ALA A 213 14.42 53.11 3.79
N ASP A 214 15.11 53.41 4.90
CA ASP A 214 16.40 54.11 4.89
C ASP A 214 17.48 53.28 4.19
N LEU A 215 17.55 51.98 4.51
CA LEU A 215 18.50 51.05 3.87
C LEU A 215 18.23 50.94 2.35
N MET A 216 16.97 50.83 1.94
CA MET A 216 16.57 50.79 0.53
C MET A 216 16.84 52.11 -0.20
N ALA A 217 16.63 53.24 0.45
CA ALA A 217 16.93 54.56 -0.11
C ALA A 217 18.45 54.79 -0.26
N PHE A 218 19.26 54.30 0.68
CA PHE A 218 20.71 54.38 0.58
C PHE A 218 21.28 53.42 -0.48
N ALA A 219 20.70 52.23 -0.63
CA ALA A 219 21.05 51.28 -1.70
C ALA A 219 20.81 51.85 -3.11
N ASP A 220 19.72 52.59 -3.31
CA ASP A 220 19.45 53.32 -4.55
C ASP A 220 20.52 54.39 -4.84
N ARG A 221 21.03 55.09 -3.81
CA ARG A 221 22.18 56.01 -3.98
C ARG A 221 23.46 55.27 -4.37
N MET A 222 23.79 54.15 -3.72
CA MET A 222 24.96 53.34 -4.05
C MET A 222 24.87 52.79 -5.49
N SER A 223 23.67 52.40 -5.94
CA SER A 223 23.45 52.01 -7.35
C SER A 223 23.70 53.17 -8.32
N LYS A 224 23.32 54.40 -7.99
CA LYS A 224 23.55 55.61 -8.80
C LYS A 224 25.02 56.05 -8.84
N LEU A 225 25.78 55.74 -7.78
CA LEU A 225 27.22 55.95 -7.69
C LEU A 225 28.04 54.84 -8.39
N ASN A 226 27.38 53.93 -9.13
CA ASN A 226 27.99 52.81 -9.84
C ASN A 226 28.72 51.80 -8.92
N VAL A 227 28.19 51.60 -7.70
CA VAL A 227 28.67 50.60 -6.72
C VAL A 227 27.58 49.55 -6.43
N PRO A 228 27.26 48.68 -7.42
CA PRO A 228 26.14 47.74 -7.32
C PRO A 228 26.37 46.58 -6.33
N SER A 229 27.63 46.28 -5.97
CA SER A 229 28.00 45.35 -4.90
C SER A 229 27.43 45.79 -3.55
N ASP A 230 27.61 47.06 -3.23
CA ASP A 230 27.25 47.65 -1.94
C ASP A 230 25.74 47.83 -1.83
N ALA A 231 25.07 48.20 -2.93
CA ALA A 231 23.62 48.17 -3.02
C ALA A 231 23.03 46.76 -2.75
N LYS A 232 23.64 45.70 -3.32
CA LYS A 232 23.24 44.31 -3.03
C LYS A 232 23.48 43.90 -1.59
N GLY A 233 24.53 44.40 -0.94
CA GLY A 233 24.78 44.20 0.50
C GLY A 233 23.61 44.73 1.34
N LEU A 234 23.15 45.95 1.06
CA LEU A 234 22.02 46.56 1.74
C LEU A 234 20.68 45.86 1.45
N TYR A 235 20.43 45.42 0.22
CA TYR A 235 19.23 44.60 -0.08
C TYR A 235 19.25 43.29 0.70
N SER A 236 20.41 42.63 0.80
CA SER A 236 20.59 41.40 1.58
C SER A 236 20.34 41.63 3.07
N LEU A 237 20.76 42.80 3.59
CA LEU A 237 20.51 43.19 4.98
C LEU A 237 19.01 43.41 5.27
N VAL A 238 18.28 44.07 4.37
CA VAL A 238 16.81 44.22 4.47
C VAL A 238 16.12 42.85 4.44
N VAL A 239 16.59 41.91 3.60
CA VAL A 239 16.08 40.53 3.58
C VAL A 239 16.34 39.81 4.90
N ALA A 240 17.57 39.84 5.41
CA ALA A 240 17.96 39.20 6.66
C ALA A 240 17.13 39.70 7.86
N ARG A 241 16.94 41.01 8.00
CA ARG A 241 16.15 41.65 9.08
C ARG A 241 14.67 41.26 9.07
N ASN A 242 14.14 40.75 7.96
CA ASN A 242 12.73 40.38 7.81
C ASN A 242 12.49 38.86 7.74
N ARG A 243 13.54 38.02 7.65
CA ARG A 243 13.40 36.55 7.55
C ARG A 243 12.60 35.97 8.73
N SER A 244 12.85 36.42 9.96
CA SER A 244 12.14 35.95 11.17
C SER A 244 10.79 36.64 11.45
N LYS A 245 10.38 37.66 10.68
CA LYS A 245 9.11 38.35 10.89
C LYS A 245 7.96 37.61 10.23
N THR A 246 6.81 37.56 10.90
CA THR A 246 5.53 37.07 10.34
C THR A 246 5.00 38.02 9.27
N GLU A 247 5.01 39.33 9.54
CA GLU A 247 4.68 40.38 8.58
C GLU A 247 5.97 40.90 7.91
N LYS A 248 6.06 40.73 6.59
CA LYS A 248 7.19 41.21 5.78
C LYS A 248 6.93 42.64 5.32
N SER A 249 7.94 43.52 5.38
CA SER A 249 7.81 44.91 4.90
C SER A 249 7.66 45.00 3.37
N PRO A 250 7.02 46.05 2.82
CA PRO A 250 7.04 46.30 1.38
C PRO A 250 8.47 46.39 0.81
N GLU A 251 9.40 46.90 1.62
CA GLU A 251 10.83 46.98 1.35
C GLU A 251 11.47 45.59 1.19
N TYR A 252 11.08 44.59 1.98
CA TYR A 252 11.55 43.21 1.82
C TYR A 252 11.21 42.64 0.43
N THR A 253 9.94 42.77 -0.01
CA THR A 253 9.51 42.33 -1.34
C THR A 253 10.28 43.06 -2.46
N LYS A 254 10.57 44.35 -2.28
CA LYS A 254 11.36 45.14 -3.23
C LYS A 254 12.84 44.73 -3.21
N ALA A 255 13.41 44.41 -2.05
CA ALA A 255 14.79 43.97 -1.88
C ALA A 255 15.03 42.60 -2.56
N GLN A 256 14.13 41.62 -2.35
CA GLN A 256 14.20 40.32 -3.01
C GLN A 256 14.21 40.46 -4.55
N LYS A 257 13.32 41.30 -5.11
CA LYS A 257 13.30 41.58 -6.56
C LYS A 257 14.58 42.24 -7.06
N LEU A 258 15.16 43.18 -6.31
CA LEU A 258 16.43 43.84 -6.67
C LEU A 258 17.66 42.93 -6.51
N LEU A 259 17.56 41.86 -5.72
CA LEU A 259 18.53 40.76 -5.68
C LEU A 259 18.37 39.78 -6.85
N GLY A 260 17.37 39.96 -7.72
CA GLY A 260 17.09 39.05 -8.84
C GLY A 260 16.41 37.75 -8.40
N LYS A 261 15.63 37.80 -7.31
CA LYS A 261 14.78 36.70 -6.86
C LYS A 261 13.33 36.93 -7.21
N GLU A 262 12.61 35.84 -7.44
CA GLU A 262 11.16 35.83 -7.63
C GLU A 262 10.48 34.91 -6.61
N TRP A 263 9.23 35.22 -6.28
CA TRP A 263 8.43 34.42 -5.35
C TRP A 263 7.73 33.30 -6.11
N LEU A 264 7.86 32.07 -5.61
CA LEU A 264 7.32 30.86 -6.22
C LEU A 264 6.36 30.15 -5.25
N ASP A 265 5.23 29.67 -5.76
CA ASP A 265 4.22 28.94 -4.98
C ASP A 265 4.57 27.44 -4.91
N PHE A 266 5.58 27.12 -4.09
CA PHE A 266 6.01 25.73 -3.87
C PHE A 266 4.89 24.87 -3.28
N GLY A 267 4.17 25.38 -2.27
CA GLY A 267 3.13 24.62 -1.57
C GLY A 267 2.02 24.07 -2.47
N ALA A 268 1.54 24.86 -3.43
CA ALA A 268 0.55 24.39 -4.40
C ALA A 268 1.10 23.28 -5.33
N GLN A 269 2.36 23.42 -5.79
CA GLN A 269 2.95 22.45 -6.72
C GLN A 269 3.42 21.18 -6.02
N ILE A 270 3.92 21.26 -4.79
CA ILE A 270 4.26 20.09 -3.94
C ILE A 270 2.99 19.28 -3.64
N THR A 271 1.89 19.95 -3.25
CA THR A 271 0.60 19.29 -3.02
C THR A 271 0.14 18.54 -4.27
N ARG A 272 0.16 19.20 -5.44
CA ARG A 272 -0.19 18.59 -6.72
C ARG A 272 0.73 17.44 -7.13
N ALA A 273 2.04 17.59 -6.92
CA ALA A 273 3.01 16.54 -7.20
C ALA A 273 2.80 15.33 -6.30
N ALA A 274 2.45 15.53 -5.02
CA ALA A 274 2.06 14.46 -4.10
C ALA A 274 0.77 13.76 -4.56
N GLU A 275 -0.30 14.51 -4.89
CA GLU A 275 -1.54 13.93 -5.42
C GLU A 275 -1.32 13.10 -6.69
N LEU A 276 -0.49 13.59 -7.62
CA LEU A 276 -0.14 12.88 -8.85
C LEU A 276 0.73 11.64 -8.58
N ARG A 277 1.75 11.75 -7.71
CA ARG A 277 2.62 10.64 -7.27
C ARG A 277 1.79 9.54 -6.61
N ASP A 278 0.86 9.92 -5.74
CA ASP A 278 0.05 9.00 -4.94
C ASP A 278 -1.04 8.27 -5.77
N THR A 279 -1.15 8.57 -7.07
CA THR A 279 -1.89 7.71 -8.02
C THR A 279 -1.10 6.46 -8.44
N GLY A 280 0.23 6.50 -8.39
CA GLY A 280 1.13 5.45 -8.90
C GLY A 280 1.10 5.22 -10.43
N VAL A 281 0.33 6.01 -11.19
CA VAL A 281 0.10 5.79 -12.63
C VAL A 281 1.16 6.46 -13.50
N ILE A 282 1.61 7.65 -13.11
CA ILE A 282 2.57 8.47 -13.86
C ILE A 282 3.97 8.31 -13.26
N GLN A 283 4.91 7.82 -14.06
CA GLN A 283 6.32 7.64 -13.65
C GLN A 283 7.04 9.00 -13.56
N GLY A 284 8.09 9.08 -12.74
CA GLY A 284 8.92 10.28 -12.58
C GLY A 284 8.33 11.40 -11.71
N VAL A 285 7.03 11.39 -11.39
CA VAL A 285 6.41 12.44 -10.55
C VAL A 285 7.02 12.49 -9.14
N GLY A 286 7.46 11.35 -8.59
CA GLY A 286 8.19 11.32 -7.32
C GLY A 286 9.48 12.14 -7.34
N GLU A 287 10.24 12.07 -8.43
CA GLU A 287 11.48 12.85 -8.61
C GLU A 287 11.18 14.36 -8.68
N LEU A 288 10.08 14.74 -9.34
CA LEU A 288 9.62 16.14 -9.41
C LEU A 288 9.13 16.66 -8.05
N HIS A 289 8.43 15.83 -7.28
CA HIS A 289 8.00 16.15 -5.92
C HIS A 289 9.20 16.40 -4.99
N ASP A 290 10.19 15.50 -5.03
CA ASP A 290 11.37 15.58 -4.17
C ASP A 290 12.29 16.74 -4.59
N GLU A 291 12.38 17.04 -5.89
CA GLU A 291 13.07 18.24 -6.40
C GLU A 291 12.38 19.55 -5.96
N LEU A 292 11.04 19.60 -5.95
CA LEU A 292 10.31 20.76 -5.43
C LEU A 292 10.55 20.98 -3.93
N LEU A 293 10.66 19.92 -3.13
CA LEU A 293 11.02 20.01 -1.71
C LEU A 293 12.46 20.52 -1.50
N ASP A 294 13.42 20.04 -2.29
CA ASP A 294 14.79 20.57 -2.26
C ASP A 294 14.81 22.07 -2.61
N MET A 295 14.12 22.47 -3.68
CA MET A 295 14.02 23.86 -4.10
C MET A 295 13.32 24.76 -3.07
N GLU A 296 12.24 24.28 -2.43
CA GLU A 296 11.57 24.99 -1.33
C GLU A 296 12.52 25.17 -0.14
N SER A 297 13.28 24.13 0.24
CA SER A 297 14.24 24.19 1.35
C SER A 297 15.40 25.18 1.11
N ARG A 298 15.72 25.46 -0.17
CA ARG A 298 16.72 26.45 -0.59
C ARG A 298 16.15 27.85 -0.80
N ALA A 299 14.83 28.02 -0.84
CA ALA A 299 14.18 29.30 -1.07
C ALA A 299 14.03 30.13 0.22
N ASP A 300 14.27 31.44 0.14
CA ASP A 300 14.09 32.36 1.27
C ASP A 300 12.62 32.77 1.38
N ASP A 301 11.83 32.11 2.24
CA ASP A 301 10.38 32.34 2.37
C ASP A 301 9.65 32.22 1.00
N GLY A 302 10.03 31.23 0.18
CA GLY A 302 9.53 31.05 -1.19
C GLY A 302 10.17 31.95 -2.25
N TRP A 303 11.13 32.82 -1.89
CA TRP A 303 11.90 33.61 -2.85
C TRP A 303 13.16 32.87 -3.32
N ALA A 304 13.15 32.47 -4.59
CA ALA A 304 14.22 31.71 -5.23
C ALA A 304 14.92 32.51 -6.35
N GLY A 305 16.10 32.08 -6.77
CA GLY A 305 16.86 32.74 -7.83
C GLY A 305 16.31 32.48 -9.23
N MET A 306 16.72 33.27 -10.23
CA MET A 306 16.26 33.10 -11.64
C MET A 306 16.50 31.69 -12.21
N SER A 307 17.55 30.98 -11.78
CA SER A 307 17.81 29.59 -12.17
C SER A 307 16.78 28.61 -11.59
N ASP A 308 16.43 28.78 -10.31
CA ASP A 308 15.42 27.97 -9.65
C ASP A 308 14.04 28.29 -10.23
N LYS A 309 13.73 29.55 -10.55
CA LYS A 309 12.51 29.92 -11.28
C LYS A 309 12.36 29.17 -12.60
N ALA A 310 13.38 29.21 -13.47
CA ALA A 310 13.30 28.57 -14.77
C ALA A 310 13.09 27.05 -14.65
N ARG A 311 13.71 26.42 -13.63
CA ARG A 311 13.51 25.01 -13.32
C ARG A 311 12.13 24.73 -12.72
N PHE A 312 11.62 25.61 -11.86
CA PHE A 312 10.28 25.52 -11.27
C PHE A 312 9.20 25.58 -12.36
N GLU A 313 9.32 26.51 -13.32
CA GLU A 313 8.44 26.61 -14.48
C GLU A 313 8.47 25.32 -15.33
N GLU A 314 9.66 24.75 -15.57
CA GLU A 314 9.81 23.45 -16.25
C GLU A 314 9.14 22.28 -15.48
N ILE A 315 9.23 22.27 -14.15
CA ILE A 315 8.56 21.27 -13.31
C ILE A 315 7.04 21.46 -13.37
N VAL A 316 6.54 22.70 -13.29
CA VAL A 316 5.11 23.02 -13.41
C VAL A 316 4.53 22.52 -14.74
N ASP A 317 5.24 22.73 -15.86
CA ASP A 317 4.82 22.22 -17.17
C ASP A 317 4.83 20.68 -17.25
N LYS A 318 5.78 20.02 -16.58
CA LYS A 318 5.77 18.55 -16.43
C LYS A 318 4.59 18.07 -15.57
N LEU A 319 4.26 18.76 -14.48
CA LEU A 319 3.10 18.44 -13.64
C LEU A 319 1.77 18.72 -14.36
N ASN A 320 1.70 19.74 -15.21
CA ASN A 320 0.58 19.96 -16.14
C ASN A 320 0.43 18.76 -17.10
N THR A 321 1.52 18.38 -17.78
CA THR A 321 1.54 17.24 -18.70
C THR A 321 1.15 15.92 -18.01
N ALA A 322 1.65 15.69 -16.79
CA ALA A 322 1.31 14.52 -15.97
C ALA A 322 -0.16 14.51 -15.54
N GLN A 323 -0.74 15.68 -15.23
CA GLN A 323 -2.16 15.81 -14.91
C GLN A 323 -3.07 15.53 -16.10
N ASP A 324 -2.70 16.01 -17.29
CA ASP A 324 -3.45 15.78 -18.52
C ASP A 324 -3.39 14.30 -18.94
N GLU A 325 -2.21 13.66 -18.83
CA GLU A 325 -2.05 12.22 -19.05
C GLU A 325 -2.85 11.39 -18.02
N LEU A 326 -2.86 11.79 -16.74
CA LEU A 326 -3.70 11.14 -15.72
C LEU A 326 -5.20 11.25 -16.06
N ASN A 327 -5.64 12.43 -16.50
CA ASN A 327 -7.02 12.67 -16.90
C ASN A 327 -7.40 11.84 -18.14
N ARG A 328 -6.49 11.72 -19.11
CA ARG A 328 -6.65 10.84 -20.28
C ARG A 328 -6.76 9.37 -19.87
N ILE A 329 -5.88 8.88 -19.01
CA ILE A 329 -5.91 7.49 -18.52
C ILE A 329 -7.22 7.21 -17.77
N ARG A 330 -7.70 8.12 -16.92
CA ARG A 330 -9.00 7.97 -16.24
C ARG A 330 -10.18 7.85 -17.21
N ALA A 331 -10.10 8.47 -18.39
CA ALA A 331 -11.15 8.42 -19.41
C ALA A 331 -11.04 7.20 -20.35
N GLU A 332 -9.82 6.78 -20.70
CA GLU A 332 -9.57 5.73 -21.70
C GLU A 332 -9.33 4.34 -21.10
N ASP A 333 -8.70 4.25 -19.93
CA ASP A 333 -8.34 3.01 -19.23
C ASP A 333 -8.46 3.21 -17.70
N PRO A 334 -9.69 3.27 -17.15
CA PRO A 334 -9.90 3.40 -15.71
C PRO A 334 -9.34 2.18 -14.94
N PHE A 335 -9.20 1.01 -15.57
CA PHE A 335 -8.62 -0.16 -14.92
C PHE A 335 -7.14 0.04 -14.58
N ARG A 336 -6.38 0.81 -15.38
CA ARG A 336 -4.99 1.17 -15.06
C ARG A 336 -4.84 1.94 -13.74
N MET A 337 -5.85 2.71 -13.32
CA MET A 337 -5.89 3.33 -11.98
C MET A 337 -5.93 2.26 -10.87
N LEU A 338 -6.75 1.22 -11.06
CA LEU A 338 -6.90 0.12 -10.10
C LEU A 338 -5.62 -0.72 -10.02
N VAL A 339 -4.96 -0.98 -11.17
CA VAL A 339 -3.65 -1.65 -11.24
C VAL A 339 -2.60 -0.88 -10.43
N ALA A 340 -2.53 0.45 -10.58
CA ALA A 340 -1.58 1.28 -9.87
C ALA A 340 -1.85 1.33 -8.35
N LYS A 341 -3.12 1.51 -7.94
CA LYS A 341 -3.53 1.47 -6.53
C LYS A 341 -3.20 0.12 -5.87
N ALA A 342 -3.49 -0.98 -6.54
CA ALA A 342 -3.14 -2.33 -6.08
C ALA A 342 -1.61 -2.50 -5.95
N ARG A 343 -0.85 -2.00 -6.93
CA ARG A 343 0.62 -2.05 -6.92
C ARG A 343 1.23 -1.27 -5.76
N MET A 344 0.78 -0.05 -5.49
CA MET A 344 1.26 0.74 -4.36
C MET A 344 0.98 0.02 -3.02
N ARG A 345 -0.22 -0.56 -2.86
CA ARG A 345 -0.58 -1.38 -1.69
C ARG A 345 0.42 -2.53 -1.49
N PHE A 346 0.67 -3.29 -2.55
CA PHE A 346 1.59 -4.43 -2.56
C PHE A 346 3.05 -4.03 -2.26
N GLU A 347 3.49 -2.87 -2.73
CA GLU A 347 4.83 -2.33 -2.42
C GLU A 347 4.97 -1.90 -0.95
N LEU A 348 3.92 -1.32 -0.35
CA LEU A 348 3.86 -0.92 1.07
C LEU A 348 3.82 -2.11 2.05
N GLU A 349 3.13 -3.19 1.68
CA GLU A 349 3.00 -4.44 2.47
C GLU A 349 4.32 -5.22 2.62
N LYS A 350 5.44 -4.73 2.08
CA LYS A 350 6.77 -5.36 2.09
C LYS A 350 6.85 -6.68 1.32
N ALA A 351 5.79 -7.13 0.64
CA ALA A 351 5.82 -8.30 -0.24
C ALA A 351 6.89 -8.16 -1.35
N SER A 352 7.15 -6.92 -1.79
CA SER A 352 8.27 -6.50 -2.62
C SER A 352 9.66 -6.94 -2.12
N ARG A 353 9.85 -7.18 -0.81
CA ARG A 353 11.13 -7.63 -0.24
C ARG A 353 11.41 -9.12 -0.41
N ILE A 354 10.42 -9.89 -0.86
CA ILE A 354 10.48 -11.35 -1.00
C ILE A 354 11.01 -11.75 -2.40
N GLY A 355 11.20 -10.81 -3.32
CA GLY A 355 11.88 -11.02 -4.60
C GLY A 355 11.56 -9.92 -5.62
N ASN A 356 12.02 -10.11 -6.86
CA ASN A 356 11.60 -9.24 -7.96
C ASN A 356 10.19 -9.65 -8.42
N TRP A 357 9.33 -8.66 -8.62
CA TRP A 357 7.92 -8.86 -8.97
C TRP A 357 7.55 -8.10 -10.25
N LEU A 358 6.91 -8.80 -11.19
CA LEU A 358 6.27 -8.21 -12.36
C LEU A 358 4.79 -7.98 -12.05
N THR A 359 4.29 -6.76 -12.25
CA THR A 359 2.86 -6.45 -12.16
C THR A 359 2.22 -6.50 -13.54
N ILE A 360 1.09 -7.19 -13.69
CA ILE A 360 0.33 -7.30 -14.95
C ILE A 360 -1.16 -7.04 -14.67
N GLY A 361 -1.69 -5.95 -15.23
CA GLY A 361 -3.14 -5.72 -15.26
C GLY A 361 -3.79 -6.49 -16.41
N LYS A 362 -4.89 -7.19 -16.12
CA LYS A 362 -5.72 -7.90 -17.10
C LYS A 362 -7.15 -7.94 -16.57
N ALA A 363 -7.93 -6.89 -16.84
CA ALA A 363 -9.23 -6.64 -16.20
C ALA A 363 -10.14 -7.88 -16.15
N PRO A 364 -10.73 -8.22 -14.98
CA PRO A 364 -10.70 -7.53 -13.69
C PRO A 364 -9.52 -7.95 -12.77
N PHE A 365 -8.53 -8.68 -13.27
CA PHE A 365 -7.40 -9.19 -12.47
C PHE A 365 -6.18 -8.27 -12.45
N VAL A 366 -5.49 -8.25 -11.31
CA VAL A 366 -4.13 -7.69 -11.17
C VAL A 366 -3.20 -8.81 -10.70
N PHE A 367 -2.26 -9.20 -11.55
CA PHE A 367 -1.27 -10.22 -11.24
C PHE A 367 0.02 -9.60 -10.71
N PHE A 368 0.49 -10.12 -9.58
CA PHE A 368 1.82 -9.93 -9.04
C PHE A 368 2.59 -11.24 -9.23
N VAL A 369 3.57 -11.22 -10.12
CA VAL A 369 4.26 -12.44 -10.58
C VAL A 369 5.71 -12.40 -10.14
N GLN A 370 6.09 -13.32 -9.25
CA GLN A 370 7.47 -13.39 -8.77
C GLN A 370 8.37 -13.91 -9.89
N GLN A 371 9.37 -13.13 -10.25
CA GLN A 371 10.31 -13.48 -11.32
C GLN A 371 11.33 -14.51 -10.82
N ARG A 372 11.80 -15.38 -11.72
CA ARG A 372 12.97 -16.26 -11.46
C ARG A 372 14.27 -15.43 -11.56
N ASP A 373 15.35 -15.88 -10.91
CA ASP A 373 16.60 -15.13 -10.88
C ASP A 373 17.21 -15.04 -12.29
N GLY A 374 17.35 -13.82 -12.82
CA GLY A 374 17.78 -13.57 -14.20
C GLY A 374 16.68 -13.75 -15.27
N GLU A 375 15.42 -13.97 -14.89
CA GLU A 375 14.28 -14.05 -15.81
C GLU A 375 13.91 -12.64 -16.33
N SER A 376 13.76 -12.49 -17.64
CA SER A 376 13.25 -11.25 -18.24
C SER A 376 11.73 -11.16 -18.11
N GLU A 377 11.16 -9.94 -18.18
CA GLU A 377 9.70 -9.78 -18.12
C GLU A 377 8.96 -10.58 -19.21
N SER A 378 9.53 -10.70 -20.41
CA SER A 378 8.96 -11.54 -21.48
C SER A 378 8.93 -13.02 -21.06
N ALA A 379 10.04 -13.55 -20.55
CA ALA A 379 10.10 -14.94 -20.11
C ALA A 379 9.16 -15.21 -18.92
N THR A 380 9.01 -14.24 -18.00
CA THR A 380 8.00 -14.31 -16.93
C THR A 380 6.58 -14.36 -17.51
N ARG A 381 6.25 -13.52 -18.50
CA ARG A 381 4.94 -13.48 -19.16
C ARG A 381 4.64 -14.79 -19.91
N ASP A 382 5.60 -15.30 -20.67
CA ASP A 382 5.46 -16.54 -21.42
C ASP A 382 5.17 -17.72 -20.48
N ARG A 383 5.92 -17.83 -19.37
CA ARG A 383 5.74 -18.86 -18.33
C ARG A 383 4.34 -18.90 -17.70
N ILE A 384 3.63 -17.77 -17.65
CA ILE A 384 2.29 -17.69 -17.07
C ILE A 384 1.19 -17.43 -18.10
N LYS A 385 1.51 -17.49 -19.39
CA LYS A 385 0.59 -17.18 -20.49
C LYS A 385 -0.73 -17.94 -20.35
N SER A 386 -0.64 -19.24 -20.10
CA SER A 386 -1.79 -20.13 -19.88
C SER A 386 -2.71 -19.67 -18.73
N ALA A 387 -2.17 -19.03 -17.67
CA ALA A 387 -2.96 -18.45 -16.58
C ALA A 387 -3.58 -17.09 -16.94
N LEU A 388 -2.86 -16.23 -17.67
CA LEU A 388 -3.38 -14.95 -18.16
C LEU A 388 -4.53 -15.15 -19.17
N ASP A 389 -4.35 -16.06 -20.12
CA ASP A 389 -5.35 -16.40 -21.13
C ASP A 389 -6.62 -17.03 -20.50
N ALA A 390 -6.46 -17.81 -19.43
CA ALA A 390 -7.58 -18.35 -18.65
C ALA A 390 -8.32 -17.28 -17.83
N ALA A 391 -7.57 -16.34 -17.24
CA ALA A 391 -8.13 -15.22 -16.48
C ALA A 391 -8.79 -14.14 -17.36
N GLU A 392 -8.52 -14.11 -18.66
CA GLU A 392 -9.28 -13.31 -19.63
C GLU A 392 -10.69 -13.87 -19.86
N GLN A 393 -10.83 -15.20 -19.92
CA GLN A 393 -12.09 -15.87 -20.22
C GLN A 393 -12.96 -16.13 -18.97
N PHE A 394 -12.32 -16.30 -17.80
CA PHE A 394 -13.02 -16.60 -16.54
C PHE A 394 -14.08 -15.57 -16.12
N PRO A 395 -13.88 -14.23 -16.23
CA PRO A 395 -14.84 -13.23 -15.76
C PRO A 395 -16.17 -13.27 -16.50
N GLU A 396 -16.15 -13.27 -17.84
CA GLU A 396 -17.36 -13.31 -18.67
C GLU A 396 -18.13 -14.61 -18.40
N PHE A 397 -17.41 -15.73 -18.42
CA PHE A 397 -17.97 -17.03 -18.06
C PHE A 397 -18.61 -16.98 -16.66
N PHE A 398 -17.88 -16.58 -15.62
CA PHE A 398 -18.35 -16.58 -14.24
C PHE A 398 -19.54 -15.61 -14.02
N GLN A 399 -19.49 -14.44 -14.67
CA GLN A 399 -20.54 -13.43 -14.59
C GLN A 399 -21.86 -13.94 -15.15
N ASP A 400 -21.83 -14.54 -16.34
CA ASP A 400 -23.05 -14.95 -17.06
C ASP A 400 -23.55 -16.32 -16.61
N THR A 401 -22.63 -17.20 -16.23
CA THR A 401 -22.92 -18.57 -15.79
C THR A 401 -23.35 -18.63 -14.33
N VAL A 402 -22.93 -17.69 -13.47
CA VAL A 402 -23.15 -17.78 -12.02
C VAL A 402 -23.63 -16.47 -11.38
N ILE A 403 -22.91 -15.36 -11.50
CA ILE A 403 -23.28 -14.11 -10.81
C ILE A 403 -24.69 -13.66 -11.19
N LYS A 404 -24.98 -13.56 -12.50
CA LYS A 404 -26.27 -13.11 -13.01
C LYS A 404 -27.42 -14.09 -12.66
N PRO A 405 -27.32 -15.42 -12.90
CA PRO A 405 -28.38 -16.36 -12.53
C PRO A 405 -28.66 -16.43 -11.03
N LEU A 406 -27.62 -16.44 -10.19
CA LEU A 406 -27.76 -16.55 -8.72
C LEU A 406 -27.95 -15.20 -8.03
N LYS A 407 -27.87 -14.08 -8.75
CA LYS A 407 -27.96 -12.70 -8.21
C LYS A 407 -27.01 -12.48 -7.02
N LEU A 408 -25.74 -12.82 -7.23
CA LEU A 408 -24.70 -12.66 -6.22
C LEU A 408 -24.16 -11.22 -6.22
N THR A 409 -23.72 -10.75 -5.05
CA THR A 409 -23.13 -9.42 -4.81
C THR A 409 -21.81 -9.60 -4.08
N ARG A 410 -20.79 -8.77 -4.35
CA ARG A 410 -19.46 -9.02 -3.79
C ARG A 410 -19.38 -8.67 -2.31
N THR A 411 -18.93 -9.60 -1.47
CA THR A 411 -18.97 -9.52 0.00
C THR A 411 -17.65 -9.08 0.63
N LEU A 412 -16.54 -9.14 -0.10
CA LEU A 412 -15.18 -8.79 0.35
C LEU A 412 -14.52 -7.82 -0.66
N PRO A 413 -13.64 -6.88 -0.23
CA PRO A 413 -13.19 -6.60 1.15
C PRO A 413 -14.24 -5.90 2.04
N SER A 414 -14.18 -6.13 3.36
CA SER A 414 -15.21 -5.64 4.30
C SER A 414 -15.16 -4.13 4.61
N ASP A 415 -14.02 -3.49 4.39
CA ASP A 415 -13.73 -2.07 4.65
C ASP A 415 -14.21 -1.13 3.53
N LEU A 416 -14.46 -1.66 2.33
CA LEU A 416 -14.95 -0.92 1.17
C LEU A 416 -16.48 -0.86 1.13
N SER A 417 -17.03 0.17 0.49
CA SER A 417 -18.46 0.21 0.10
C SER A 417 -18.79 -0.85 -0.97
N GLN A 418 -20.08 -1.14 -1.20
CA GLN A 418 -20.46 -2.17 -2.18
C GLN A 418 -20.00 -1.82 -3.61
N GLU A 419 -20.11 -0.55 -4.00
CA GLU A 419 -19.65 -0.03 -5.29
C GLU A 419 -18.14 -0.22 -5.45
N GLU A 420 -17.34 0.19 -4.45
CA GLU A 420 -15.89 -0.01 -4.44
C GLU A 420 -15.48 -1.51 -4.42
N ARG A 421 -16.29 -2.41 -3.84
CA ARG A 421 -16.06 -3.86 -3.92
C ARG A 421 -16.30 -4.36 -5.34
N ASP A 422 -17.43 -4.02 -5.93
CA ASP A 422 -17.81 -4.49 -7.25
C ASP A 422 -16.82 -3.97 -8.33
N GLU A 423 -16.23 -2.79 -8.12
CA GLU A 423 -15.15 -2.23 -8.95
C GLU A 423 -13.73 -2.76 -8.64
N ALA A 424 -13.45 -3.24 -7.43
CA ALA A 424 -12.10 -3.65 -7.03
C ALA A 424 -11.54 -4.77 -7.92
N PRO A 425 -10.24 -4.78 -8.26
CA PRO A 425 -9.66 -5.90 -8.99
C PRO A 425 -9.61 -7.16 -8.13
N PHE A 426 -9.42 -8.31 -8.78
CA PHE A 426 -8.96 -9.54 -8.13
C PHE A 426 -7.42 -9.55 -8.12
N GLU A 427 -6.82 -9.39 -6.94
CA GLU A 427 -5.36 -9.41 -6.77
C GLU A 427 -4.85 -10.87 -6.71
N VAL A 428 -3.92 -11.24 -7.59
CA VAL A 428 -3.38 -12.60 -7.74
C VAL A 428 -1.84 -12.60 -7.60
N LEU A 429 -1.32 -13.33 -6.62
CA LEU A 429 0.12 -13.46 -6.36
C LEU A 429 0.61 -14.84 -6.82
N LEU A 430 1.48 -14.85 -7.83
CA LEU A 430 2.10 -16.05 -8.37
C LEU A 430 3.56 -16.14 -7.90
N PHE A 431 3.80 -16.92 -6.84
CA PHE A 431 5.13 -17.19 -6.29
C PHE A 431 5.87 -18.22 -7.14
N ARG A 432 7.20 -18.06 -7.25
CA ARG A 432 8.04 -18.94 -8.07
C ARG A 432 8.36 -20.28 -7.42
N SER A 433 8.23 -20.38 -6.10
CA SER A 433 8.33 -21.62 -5.32
C SER A 433 7.77 -21.47 -3.91
N ALA A 434 7.49 -22.60 -3.25
CA ALA A 434 7.00 -22.65 -1.87
C ALA A 434 7.92 -21.92 -0.86
N SER A 435 9.24 -21.89 -1.10
CA SER A 435 10.21 -21.25 -0.19
C SER A 435 10.05 -19.73 -0.05
N TYR A 436 9.36 -19.07 -0.99
CA TYR A 436 9.02 -17.64 -0.93
C TYR A 436 7.58 -17.42 -0.45
N TRP A 437 6.68 -18.34 -0.79
CA TRP A 437 5.26 -18.27 -0.44
C TRP A 437 5.00 -18.56 1.04
N THR A 438 5.64 -19.57 1.64
CA THR A 438 5.44 -19.89 3.06
C THR A 438 5.88 -18.76 4.02
N PRO A 439 7.02 -18.06 3.81
CA PRO A 439 7.34 -16.86 4.57
C PRO A 439 6.31 -15.74 4.40
N TYR A 440 5.87 -15.45 3.17
CA TYR A 440 4.84 -14.44 2.90
C TYR A 440 3.56 -14.71 3.70
N LEU A 441 3.04 -15.94 3.64
CA LEU A 441 1.84 -16.33 4.37
C LEU A 441 2.01 -16.17 5.88
N LYS A 442 3.18 -16.56 6.41
CA LYS A 442 3.51 -16.40 7.83
C LYS A 442 3.56 -14.94 8.26
N ASP A 443 4.12 -14.06 7.43
CA ASP A 443 4.20 -12.62 7.70
C ASP A 443 2.81 -11.93 7.67
N HIS A 444 1.77 -12.63 7.18
CA HIS A 444 0.36 -12.20 7.18
C HIS A 444 -0.52 -13.04 8.15
N ASP A 445 0.09 -13.76 9.10
CA ASP A 445 -0.57 -14.65 10.08
C ASP A 445 -1.40 -15.81 9.47
N ILE A 446 -1.19 -16.14 8.20
CA ILE A 446 -1.91 -17.21 7.49
C ILE A 446 -1.24 -18.56 7.73
N THR A 447 -1.84 -19.38 8.58
CA THR A 447 -1.35 -20.74 8.87
C THR A 447 -1.92 -21.78 7.90
N VAL A 448 -1.11 -22.17 6.91
CA VAL A 448 -1.41 -23.26 5.95
C VAL A 448 -0.94 -24.60 6.52
N ASP A 449 -1.88 -25.52 6.71
CA ASP A 449 -1.65 -26.77 7.49
C ASP A 449 -1.42 -28.00 6.60
N SER A 450 -0.58 -27.86 5.56
CA SER A 450 -0.02 -29.02 4.85
C SER A 450 1.19 -28.67 3.98
N SER A 451 1.98 -29.70 3.63
CA SER A 451 3.02 -29.65 2.59
C SER A 451 2.48 -29.85 1.16
N SER A 452 1.17 -29.83 0.96
CA SER A 452 0.49 -30.12 -0.32
C SER A 452 -0.38 -28.98 -0.85
N ILE A 453 -0.82 -28.07 0.02
CA ILE A 453 -1.52 -26.86 -0.39
C ILE A 453 -0.50 -25.96 -1.09
N SER A 454 -0.85 -25.49 -2.28
CA SER A 454 -0.03 -24.61 -3.12
C SER A 454 -0.80 -23.35 -3.54
N THR A 455 -1.94 -23.09 -2.91
CA THR A 455 -2.95 -22.06 -3.23
C THR A 455 -3.68 -21.62 -1.97
N VAL A 456 -3.90 -20.32 -1.77
CA VAL A 456 -4.67 -19.72 -0.66
C VAL A 456 -5.51 -18.55 -1.18
N THR A 457 -6.74 -18.43 -0.68
CA THR A 457 -7.48 -17.15 -0.69
C THR A 457 -7.34 -16.52 0.70
N GLU A 458 -6.94 -15.26 0.73
CA GLU A 458 -6.73 -14.48 1.96
C GLU A 458 -8.09 -13.94 2.48
N PRO A 459 -8.55 -14.32 3.68
CA PRO A 459 -9.94 -14.05 4.10
C PRO A 459 -10.34 -12.58 4.21
N ALA A 460 -9.40 -11.69 4.56
CA ALA A 460 -9.70 -10.26 4.77
C ALA A 460 -9.67 -9.45 3.47
N THR A 461 -8.70 -9.73 2.59
CA THR A 461 -8.42 -8.97 1.36
C THR A 461 -9.14 -9.55 0.14
N GLY A 462 -9.58 -10.81 0.20
CA GLY A 462 -10.00 -11.55 -0.99
C GLY A 462 -8.86 -11.74 -2.00
N ARG A 463 -7.60 -11.52 -1.60
CA ARG A 463 -6.43 -11.72 -2.45
C ARG A 463 -6.15 -13.21 -2.61
N ILE A 464 -5.62 -13.55 -3.77
CA ILE A 464 -5.29 -14.90 -4.19
C ILE A 464 -3.77 -15.05 -4.12
N SER A 465 -3.23 -16.11 -3.52
CA SER A 465 -1.79 -16.41 -3.57
C SER A 465 -1.50 -17.89 -3.84
N MET A 466 -0.55 -18.18 -4.73
CA MET A 466 -0.18 -19.55 -5.07
C MET A 466 1.28 -19.72 -5.49
N VAL A 467 1.75 -20.96 -5.47
CA VAL A 467 3.00 -21.41 -6.08
C VAL A 467 2.73 -21.84 -7.53
N TYR A 468 3.38 -21.20 -8.50
CA TYR A 468 3.20 -21.45 -9.93
C TYR A 468 4.52 -21.93 -10.58
N GLU A 469 4.76 -23.24 -10.53
CA GLU A 469 6.02 -23.89 -10.94
C GLU A 469 5.96 -24.53 -12.35
N ASP A 470 4.85 -25.17 -12.69
CA ASP A 470 4.56 -25.91 -13.95
C ASP A 470 3.21 -25.47 -14.54
N GLU A 471 3.14 -25.14 -15.83
CA GLU A 471 1.92 -24.64 -16.46
C GLU A 471 0.70 -25.57 -16.35
N ARG A 472 0.86 -26.90 -16.47
CA ARG A 472 -0.30 -27.79 -16.57
C ARG A 472 -0.90 -28.11 -15.21
N GLU A 473 -0.07 -28.46 -14.23
CA GLU A 473 -0.57 -28.73 -12.88
C GLU A 473 -0.97 -27.42 -12.17
N SER A 474 -0.19 -26.35 -12.36
CA SER A 474 -0.52 -25.05 -11.75
C SER A 474 -1.72 -24.38 -12.39
N LEU A 475 -2.04 -24.59 -13.68
CA LEU A 475 -3.27 -24.03 -14.25
C LEU A 475 -4.53 -24.68 -13.64
N GLY A 476 -4.55 -26.00 -13.45
CA GLY A 476 -5.68 -26.67 -12.80
C GLY A 476 -5.91 -26.17 -11.37
N LYS A 477 -4.81 -25.92 -10.63
CA LYS A 477 -4.84 -25.30 -9.30
C LYS A 477 -5.29 -23.84 -9.36
N PHE A 478 -4.78 -23.04 -10.29
CA PHE A 478 -5.12 -21.63 -10.49
C PHE A 478 -6.61 -21.46 -10.79
N LEU A 479 -7.13 -22.24 -11.74
CA LEU A 479 -8.53 -22.27 -12.10
C LEU A 479 -9.44 -22.62 -10.91
N ARG A 480 -9.10 -23.68 -10.16
CA ARG A 480 -9.80 -24.03 -8.92
C ARG A 480 -9.74 -22.92 -7.86
N MET A 481 -8.63 -22.18 -7.80
CA MET A 481 -8.45 -21.10 -6.86
C MET A 481 -9.19 -19.82 -7.26
N LEU A 482 -9.34 -19.53 -8.57
CA LEU A 482 -10.25 -18.48 -9.06
C LEU A 482 -11.71 -18.77 -8.66
N ILE A 483 -12.12 -20.04 -8.80
CA ILE A 483 -13.42 -20.53 -8.34
C ILE A 483 -13.59 -20.31 -6.83
N ASP A 484 -12.65 -20.84 -6.04
CA ASP A 484 -12.71 -20.77 -4.58
C ASP A 484 -12.76 -19.30 -4.14
N ASN A 485 -11.90 -18.45 -4.71
CA ASN A 485 -11.90 -17.02 -4.45
C ASN A 485 -13.20 -16.33 -4.80
N ALA A 486 -13.79 -16.64 -5.96
CA ALA A 486 -15.03 -16.03 -6.36
C ALA A 486 -16.21 -16.53 -5.49
N LEU A 487 -16.15 -17.76 -4.97
CA LEU A 487 -17.06 -18.19 -3.90
C LEU A 487 -16.88 -17.38 -2.62
N TYR A 488 -15.67 -17.25 -2.09
CA TYR A 488 -15.41 -16.40 -0.91
C TYR A 488 -15.84 -14.94 -1.15
N SER A 489 -15.64 -14.42 -2.36
CA SER A 489 -15.91 -13.03 -2.71
C SER A 489 -17.39 -12.73 -2.96
N TYR A 490 -18.25 -13.72 -3.17
CA TYR A 490 -19.65 -13.51 -3.56
C TYR A 490 -20.69 -14.27 -2.72
N HIS A 491 -20.25 -15.16 -1.82
CA HIS A 491 -21.14 -15.91 -0.95
C HIS A 491 -21.53 -15.06 0.29
N PRO A 492 -22.83 -14.90 0.64
CA PRO A 492 -23.27 -14.05 1.75
C PRO A 492 -22.77 -14.58 3.10
N ASN A 493 -22.70 -15.91 3.23
CA ASN A 493 -22.16 -16.62 4.41
C ASN A 493 -20.69 -17.04 4.20
N ALA A 494 -19.94 -16.34 3.34
CA ALA A 494 -18.51 -16.61 3.18
C ALA A 494 -17.79 -16.51 4.54
N PRO A 495 -16.94 -17.48 4.89
CA PRO A 495 -16.26 -17.49 6.17
C PRO A 495 -15.22 -16.37 6.22
N LYS A 496 -15.26 -15.60 7.31
CA LYS A 496 -14.38 -14.46 7.59
C LYS A 496 -13.21 -14.87 8.47
N THR A 497 -13.30 -16.03 9.12
CA THR A 497 -12.25 -16.62 9.96
C THR A 497 -11.92 -18.04 9.52
N LYS A 498 -10.71 -18.53 9.84
CA LYS A 498 -10.32 -19.93 9.58
C LYS A 498 -11.25 -20.95 10.26
N ALA A 499 -11.76 -20.64 11.45
CA ALA A 499 -12.69 -21.51 12.17
C ALA A 499 -14.08 -21.58 11.49
N GLU A 500 -14.51 -20.49 10.86
CA GLU A 500 -15.70 -20.50 10.00
C GLU A 500 -15.40 -21.25 8.69
N ASP A 501 -14.20 -21.17 8.12
CA ASP A 501 -13.83 -21.88 6.88
C ASP A 501 -13.83 -23.39 7.06
N ASP A 502 -13.22 -23.89 8.15
CA ASP A 502 -13.26 -25.31 8.52
C ASP A 502 -14.71 -25.85 8.65
N ALA A 503 -15.68 -25.00 9.03
CA ALA A 503 -17.10 -25.35 9.08
C ALA A 503 -17.83 -25.18 7.73
N PHE A 504 -17.52 -24.12 6.99
CA PHE A 504 -18.09 -23.77 5.68
C PHE A 504 -17.74 -24.79 4.58
N ILE A 505 -16.62 -25.48 4.73
CA ILE A 505 -16.13 -26.48 3.77
C ILE A 505 -17.05 -27.71 3.65
N ALA A 506 -17.93 -27.97 4.62
CA ALA A 506 -18.64 -29.26 4.74
C ALA A 506 -19.73 -29.57 3.69
N TYR A 507 -20.50 -28.58 3.19
CA TYR A 507 -21.59 -28.84 2.22
C TYR A 507 -21.72 -27.80 1.11
N GLN A 508 -21.89 -26.51 1.46
CA GLN A 508 -22.05 -25.40 0.50
C GLN A 508 -20.82 -25.29 -0.44
N SER A 509 -19.63 -25.29 0.16
CA SER A 509 -18.36 -25.42 -0.54
C SER A 509 -18.30 -26.63 -1.47
N TYR A 510 -18.87 -27.78 -1.09
CA TYR A 510 -18.69 -29.02 -1.86
C TYR A 510 -19.49 -29.03 -3.17
N TRP A 511 -20.77 -28.64 -3.13
CA TRP A 511 -21.59 -28.55 -4.33
C TRP A 511 -21.04 -27.51 -5.30
N LEU A 512 -20.59 -26.36 -4.79
CA LEU A 512 -20.03 -25.30 -5.64
C LEU A 512 -18.61 -25.65 -6.15
N LYS A 513 -17.72 -26.21 -5.32
CA LYS A 513 -16.39 -26.71 -5.79
C LYS A 513 -16.54 -27.80 -6.86
N SER A 514 -17.53 -28.68 -6.71
CA SER A 514 -17.90 -29.68 -7.72
C SER A 514 -18.50 -29.04 -8.98
N TYR A 515 -19.45 -28.11 -8.84
CA TYR A 515 -20.10 -27.34 -9.93
C TYR A 515 -19.04 -26.74 -10.85
N PHE A 516 -18.07 -26.05 -10.25
CA PHE A 516 -17.15 -25.22 -10.98
C PHE A 516 -15.98 -25.99 -11.58
N ALA A 517 -15.46 -27.00 -10.89
CA ALA A 517 -14.48 -27.91 -11.46
C ALA A 517 -15.05 -28.64 -12.69
N ALA A 518 -16.32 -29.05 -12.61
CA ALA A 518 -17.07 -29.60 -13.74
C ALA A 518 -17.26 -28.59 -14.88
N ALA A 519 -17.66 -27.36 -14.56
CA ALA A 519 -17.97 -26.36 -15.58
C ALA A 519 -16.74 -25.85 -16.33
N LEU A 520 -15.61 -25.65 -15.64
CA LEU A 520 -14.33 -25.39 -16.29
C LEU A 520 -13.83 -26.58 -17.11
N SER A 521 -14.16 -27.82 -16.71
CA SER A 521 -13.86 -29.00 -17.51
C SER A 521 -14.61 -29.02 -18.84
N PHE A 522 -15.74 -28.30 -18.93
CA PHE A 522 -16.60 -28.24 -20.10
C PHE A 522 -16.29 -27.04 -21.01
N THR A 523 -16.03 -25.84 -20.48
CA THR A 523 -15.57 -24.69 -21.29
C THR A 523 -14.23 -24.98 -21.98
N SER A 524 -13.40 -25.84 -21.38
CA SER A 524 -12.20 -26.41 -21.99
C SER A 524 -12.44 -27.13 -23.34
N ARG A 525 -13.70 -27.51 -23.64
CA ARG A 525 -14.10 -28.18 -24.90
C ARG A 525 -14.70 -27.24 -25.95
N SER A 526 -15.14 -26.04 -25.58
CA SER A 526 -15.93 -25.16 -26.47
C SER A 526 -15.12 -24.09 -27.20
N SER A 527 -13.81 -23.95 -26.92
CA SER A 527 -12.95 -23.06 -27.70
C SER A 527 -12.54 -23.71 -29.03
N ALA A 528 -13.08 -23.18 -30.13
CA ALA A 528 -12.81 -23.64 -31.50
C ALA A 528 -11.36 -23.44 -31.99
N THR A 529 -10.46 -22.99 -31.12
CA THR A 529 -9.04 -22.71 -31.38
C THR A 529 -8.08 -23.77 -30.80
N GLY A 530 -8.57 -24.74 -30.04
CA GLY A 530 -7.88 -26.03 -29.84
C GLY A 530 -6.67 -26.08 -28.88
N GLN A 531 -6.51 -25.13 -27.94
CA GLN A 531 -5.40 -25.15 -26.98
C GLN A 531 -5.76 -24.92 -25.50
N PHE A 532 -6.95 -25.34 -25.03
CA PHE A 532 -7.23 -25.44 -23.58
C PHE A 532 -7.72 -26.84 -23.14
N ASN A 533 -7.01 -27.90 -23.55
CA ASN A 533 -7.27 -29.30 -23.14
C ASN A 533 -6.81 -29.62 -21.69
N PHE A 534 -7.28 -28.87 -20.70
CA PHE A 534 -6.83 -28.98 -19.31
C PHE A 534 -7.59 -30.02 -18.47
N PHE A 535 -8.81 -30.41 -18.87
CA PHE A 535 -9.57 -31.50 -18.24
C PHE A 535 -10.09 -32.56 -19.25
N THR A 536 -9.68 -32.46 -20.52
CA THR A 536 -10.13 -33.34 -21.60
C THR A 536 -9.45 -34.72 -21.58
N ASN A 537 -9.80 -35.51 -20.58
CA ASN A 537 -10.48 -36.80 -20.80
C ASN A 537 -10.68 -37.52 -19.47
N ASP A 538 -11.21 -36.81 -18.47
CA ASP A 538 -12.05 -37.51 -17.50
C ASP A 538 -13.43 -37.77 -18.11
N SER A 539 -13.44 -38.63 -19.13
CA SER A 539 -14.63 -39.43 -19.44
C SER A 539 -14.89 -40.43 -18.32
N ARG A 540 -13.96 -40.66 -17.37
CA ARG A 540 -14.10 -41.69 -16.35
C ARG A 540 -15.27 -41.47 -15.39
N PRO A 541 -15.82 -40.27 -15.04
CA PRO A 541 -17.05 -40.22 -14.26
C PRO A 541 -18.20 -40.87 -15.04
N LYS A 542 -18.43 -40.43 -16.28
CA LYS A 542 -19.51 -40.96 -17.13
C LYS A 542 -19.28 -42.41 -17.55
N ALA A 543 -18.06 -42.76 -17.98
CA ALA A 543 -17.69 -44.10 -18.45
C ALA A 543 -17.49 -45.12 -17.32
N LEU A 544 -17.09 -44.68 -16.11
CA LEU A 544 -17.17 -45.52 -14.91
C LEU A 544 -18.63 -45.79 -14.62
N LEU A 545 -19.47 -44.76 -14.47
CA LEU A 545 -20.90 -44.93 -14.17
C LEU A 545 -21.60 -45.81 -15.21
N LYS A 546 -21.38 -45.57 -16.51
CA LYS A 546 -21.84 -46.42 -17.60
C LYS A 546 -21.41 -47.88 -17.42
N ARG A 547 -20.15 -48.12 -17.05
CA ARG A 547 -19.67 -49.47 -16.68
C ARG A 547 -20.35 -50.02 -15.44
N LEU A 548 -20.56 -49.22 -14.38
CA LEU A 548 -21.23 -49.67 -13.15
C LEU A 548 -22.70 -50.09 -13.39
N LEU A 549 -23.35 -49.49 -14.40
CA LEU A 549 -24.70 -49.81 -14.86
C LEU A 549 -24.80 -51.06 -15.75
N GLU A 550 -23.69 -51.63 -16.22
CA GLU A 550 -23.71 -52.92 -16.93
C GLU A 550 -24.14 -54.05 -15.96
N PRO A 551 -24.53 -55.26 -16.42
CA PRO A 551 -24.74 -56.39 -15.51
C PRO A 551 -23.48 -56.70 -14.67
N TYR A 552 -23.67 -57.16 -13.43
CA TYR A 552 -22.55 -57.44 -12.51
C TYR A 552 -21.52 -58.37 -13.15
N LYS A 553 -20.25 -57.95 -13.08
CA LYS A 553 -19.15 -58.66 -13.74
C LYS A 553 -17.85 -58.48 -12.99
N VAL A 554 -17.18 -59.60 -12.71
CA VAL A 554 -15.80 -59.63 -12.24
C VAL A 554 -14.88 -59.95 -13.42
N ALA A 555 -13.84 -59.15 -13.60
CA ALA A 555 -12.77 -59.40 -14.57
C ALA A 555 -11.93 -60.62 -14.17
N GLU A 556 -11.23 -61.23 -15.12
CA GLU A 556 -10.34 -62.39 -14.89
C GLU A 556 -9.24 -62.13 -13.84
N ASN A 557 -8.92 -60.87 -13.55
CA ASN A 557 -7.95 -60.45 -12.53
C ASN A 557 -8.58 -60.18 -11.14
N GLY A 558 -9.84 -60.55 -10.91
CA GLY A 558 -10.55 -60.38 -9.64
C GLY A 558 -11.02 -58.94 -9.35
N LYS A 559 -10.85 -57.99 -10.28
CA LYS A 559 -11.44 -56.66 -10.15
C LYS A 559 -12.89 -56.68 -10.61
N ILE A 560 -13.73 -55.87 -9.98
CA ILE A 560 -15.12 -55.70 -10.42
C ILE A 560 -15.13 -54.71 -11.59
N ASP A 561 -15.59 -55.19 -12.75
CA ASP A 561 -15.79 -54.39 -13.97
C ASP A 561 -17.11 -53.58 -13.88
N SER A 562 -18.14 -54.17 -13.25
CA SER A 562 -19.50 -53.61 -13.16
C SER A 562 -20.25 -54.08 -11.90
N PHE A 563 -21.20 -53.27 -11.43
CA PHE A 563 -21.98 -53.51 -10.21
C PHE A 563 -23.41 -54.06 -10.41
N GLY A 564 -23.96 -54.04 -11.64
CA GLY A 564 -25.33 -54.47 -11.90
C GLY A 564 -26.40 -53.39 -11.78
N GLY A 565 -26.02 -52.15 -11.46
CA GLY A 565 -26.94 -51.05 -11.23
C GLY A 565 -26.28 -49.84 -10.55
N PRO A 566 -27.03 -48.75 -10.32
CA PRO A 566 -26.50 -47.55 -9.68
C PRO A 566 -26.10 -47.85 -8.22
N ALA A 567 -24.92 -47.39 -7.82
CA ALA A 567 -24.45 -47.52 -6.45
C ALA A 567 -25.18 -46.57 -5.48
N PHE A 568 -25.67 -45.45 -6.00
CA PHE A 568 -26.58 -44.52 -5.32
C PHE A 568 -27.61 -43.98 -6.32
N THR A 569 -28.87 -43.87 -5.88
CA THR A 569 -29.90 -43.09 -6.59
C THR A 569 -29.68 -41.59 -6.39
N ALA A 570 -30.17 -40.75 -7.30
CA ALA A 570 -30.11 -39.30 -7.13
C ALA A 570 -30.77 -38.84 -5.82
N LYS A 571 -31.89 -39.48 -5.42
CA LYS A 571 -32.55 -39.18 -4.16
C LYS A 571 -31.69 -39.52 -2.93
N GLN A 572 -30.98 -40.66 -2.95
CA GLN A 572 -30.02 -41.01 -1.89
C GLN A 572 -28.84 -40.03 -1.85
N ILE A 573 -28.30 -39.63 -3.01
CA ILE A 573 -27.19 -38.66 -3.07
C ILE A 573 -27.57 -37.31 -2.45
N VAL A 574 -28.76 -36.81 -2.77
CA VAL A 574 -29.26 -35.53 -2.21
C VAL A 574 -29.52 -35.66 -0.72
N GLY A 575 -30.15 -36.76 -0.27
CA GLY A 575 -30.50 -36.96 1.14
C GLY A 575 -29.34 -37.31 2.08
N LEU A 576 -28.13 -37.52 1.56
CA LEU A 576 -26.93 -37.80 2.37
C LEU A 576 -26.36 -36.53 2.99
N THR A 577 -26.19 -36.54 4.31
CA THR A 577 -25.61 -35.41 5.07
C THR A 577 -24.23 -35.73 5.62
N LYS A 578 -23.98 -37.01 5.93
CA LYS A 578 -22.73 -37.50 6.52
C LYS A 578 -22.18 -38.67 5.72
N ILE A 579 -20.87 -38.80 5.68
CA ILE A 579 -20.21 -39.83 4.85
C ILE A 579 -20.37 -41.23 5.44
N GLU A 580 -20.60 -41.30 6.76
CA GLU A 580 -20.93 -42.50 7.53
C GLU A 580 -22.31 -43.06 7.15
N GLU A 581 -23.25 -42.23 6.70
CA GLU A 581 -24.59 -42.65 6.24
C GLU A 581 -24.52 -43.33 4.87
N ALA A 582 -23.49 -43.01 4.06
CA ALA A 582 -23.36 -43.51 2.70
C ALA A 582 -22.95 -44.99 2.63
N ALA A 583 -22.15 -45.49 3.59
CA ALA A 583 -21.68 -46.88 3.56
C ALA A 583 -22.80 -47.91 3.80
N PRO A 584 -23.74 -47.73 4.77
CA PRO A 584 -24.93 -48.57 4.90
C PRO A 584 -25.84 -48.53 3.67
N ILE A 585 -26.07 -47.36 3.07
CA ILE A 585 -26.89 -47.21 1.86
C ILE A 585 -26.25 -47.96 0.68
N LEU A 586 -24.94 -47.75 0.48
CA LEU A 586 -24.16 -48.42 -0.57
C LEU A 586 -24.19 -49.94 -0.41
N ARG A 587 -24.07 -50.44 0.83
CA ARG A 587 -24.19 -51.86 1.15
C ARG A 587 -25.57 -52.40 0.77
N ALA A 588 -26.64 -51.77 1.24
CA ALA A 588 -28.01 -52.20 0.96
C ALA A 588 -28.35 -52.18 -0.54
N ASN A 589 -27.84 -51.19 -1.28
CA ASN A 589 -27.98 -51.13 -2.74
C ASN A 589 -27.26 -52.32 -3.42
N PHE A 590 -26.01 -52.63 -3.06
CA PHE A 590 -25.30 -53.77 -3.64
C PHE A 590 -25.85 -55.14 -3.21
N GLU A 591 -26.32 -55.28 -1.96
CA GLU A 591 -27.01 -56.49 -1.48
C GLU A 591 -28.33 -56.76 -2.22
N SER A 592 -28.88 -55.76 -2.92
CA SER A 592 -30.06 -55.93 -3.79
C SER A 592 -29.74 -56.45 -5.20
N TYR A 593 -28.45 -56.58 -5.56
CA TYR A 593 -28.00 -57.08 -6.86
C TYR A 593 -27.49 -58.53 -6.74
N ASP A 594 -27.82 -59.35 -7.73
CA ASP A 594 -27.37 -60.76 -7.77
C ASP A 594 -25.85 -60.87 -8.00
N GLY A 595 -25.20 -61.81 -7.30
CA GLY A 595 -23.81 -62.23 -7.57
C GLY A 595 -22.72 -61.67 -6.66
N TRP A 596 -23.06 -60.85 -5.66
CA TRP A 596 -22.09 -60.23 -4.74
C TRP A 596 -21.60 -61.18 -3.65
N GLU A 597 -20.27 -61.29 -3.48
CA GLU A 597 -19.68 -61.96 -2.29
C GLU A 597 -19.53 -60.97 -1.12
N PRO A 598 -19.77 -61.37 0.15
CA PRO A 598 -19.67 -60.49 1.31
C PRO A 598 -18.30 -59.81 1.49
N THR A 599 -17.23 -60.47 1.09
CA THR A 599 -15.83 -59.98 1.12
C THR A 599 -15.62 -58.75 0.24
N TYR A 600 -16.25 -58.69 -0.93
CA TYR A 600 -16.20 -57.50 -1.79
C TYR A 600 -17.06 -56.36 -1.26
N LEU A 601 -18.21 -56.67 -0.64
CA LEU A 601 -19.04 -55.65 0.02
C LEU A 601 -18.25 -54.92 1.10
N GLU A 602 -17.53 -55.62 1.98
CA GLU A 602 -16.66 -55.00 3.00
C GLU A 602 -15.56 -54.13 2.39
N LEU A 603 -14.94 -54.58 1.29
CA LEU A 603 -13.88 -53.83 0.62
C LEU A 603 -14.38 -52.50 0.04
N ILE A 604 -15.56 -52.47 -0.59
CA ILE A 604 -16.08 -51.27 -1.26
C ILE A 604 -16.80 -50.34 -0.28
N THR A 605 -17.49 -50.89 0.72
CA THR A 605 -18.21 -50.13 1.76
C THR A 605 -17.28 -49.57 2.85
N ASN A 606 -15.96 -49.73 2.74
CA ASN A 606 -15.02 -48.98 3.57
C ASN A 606 -15.16 -47.46 3.31
N SER A 607 -14.81 -46.65 4.30
CA SER A 607 -15.06 -45.20 4.26
C SER A 607 -14.35 -44.48 3.10
N SER A 608 -13.12 -44.89 2.75
CA SER A 608 -12.35 -44.28 1.66
C SER A 608 -12.93 -44.60 0.27
N ASN A 609 -13.32 -45.85 0.04
CA ASN A 609 -13.91 -46.27 -1.22
C ASN A 609 -15.33 -45.70 -1.38
N THR A 610 -16.13 -45.72 -0.31
CA THR A 610 -17.45 -45.07 -0.25
C THR A 610 -17.34 -43.57 -0.54
N ALA A 611 -16.36 -42.87 0.05
CA ALA A 611 -16.12 -41.45 -0.18
C ALA A 611 -15.80 -41.13 -1.65
N ASN A 612 -14.93 -41.92 -2.28
CA ASN A 612 -14.53 -41.72 -3.67
C ASN A 612 -15.67 -42.04 -4.65
N LEU A 613 -16.48 -43.06 -4.35
CA LEU A 613 -17.63 -43.44 -5.15
C LEU A 613 -18.76 -42.41 -5.03
N LEU A 614 -19.12 -42.00 -3.81
CA LEU A 614 -20.10 -40.94 -3.55
C LEU A 614 -19.69 -39.64 -4.24
N ARG A 615 -18.41 -39.24 -4.14
CA ARG A 615 -17.86 -38.07 -4.84
C ARG A 615 -18.05 -38.15 -6.36
N SER A 616 -17.89 -39.34 -6.95
CA SER A 616 -18.09 -39.56 -8.38
C SER A 616 -19.57 -39.45 -8.77
N TYR A 617 -20.47 -39.99 -7.95
CA TYR A 617 -21.92 -39.90 -8.13
C TYR A 617 -22.46 -38.47 -7.92
N MET A 618 -21.97 -37.71 -6.94
CA MET A 618 -22.31 -36.29 -6.73
C MET A 618 -21.86 -35.43 -7.91
N HIS A 619 -20.61 -35.60 -8.37
CA HIS A 619 -20.09 -34.90 -9.54
C HIS A 619 -20.91 -35.23 -10.81
N ALA A 620 -21.34 -36.49 -10.97
CA ALA A 620 -22.21 -36.88 -12.06
C ALA A 620 -23.63 -36.34 -11.96
N LEU A 621 -24.23 -36.31 -10.77
CA LEU A 621 -25.54 -35.70 -10.54
C LEU A 621 -25.51 -34.19 -10.85
N PHE A 622 -24.41 -33.52 -10.49
CA PHE A 622 -24.16 -32.14 -10.91
C PHE A 622 -24.06 -32.02 -12.44
N LEU A 623 -23.16 -32.80 -13.08
CA LEU A 623 -22.96 -32.76 -14.52
C LEU A 623 -24.25 -33.06 -15.29
N PHE A 624 -25.06 -34.00 -14.81
CA PHE A 624 -26.40 -34.24 -15.33
C PHE A 624 -27.29 -33.01 -15.18
N THR A 625 -27.52 -32.51 -13.97
CA THR A 625 -28.45 -31.39 -13.72
C THR A 625 -28.06 -30.11 -14.47
N TYR A 626 -26.77 -29.89 -14.71
CA TYR A 626 -26.26 -28.69 -15.37
C TYR A 626 -25.95 -28.84 -16.87
N PHE A 627 -25.23 -29.90 -17.26
CA PHE A 627 -24.72 -30.17 -18.63
C PHE A 627 -25.32 -31.45 -19.22
N GLY A 628 -26.65 -31.48 -19.37
CA GLY A 628 -27.27 -32.46 -20.27
C GLY A 628 -26.96 -32.16 -21.74
N SER A 629 -27.84 -32.61 -22.64
CA SER A 629 -27.60 -32.61 -24.09
C SER A 629 -27.62 -31.24 -24.80
N GLY A 630 -27.54 -30.12 -24.07
CA GLY A 630 -27.47 -28.75 -24.61
C GLY A 630 -27.64 -27.68 -23.52
N ASP A 631 -27.60 -26.40 -23.93
CA ASP A 631 -27.75 -25.25 -23.03
C ASP A 631 -29.13 -25.16 -22.35
N ASP A 632 -30.18 -25.63 -23.05
CA ASP A 632 -31.59 -25.70 -22.60
C ASP A 632 -31.85 -26.92 -21.70
N HIS A 633 -30.93 -27.26 -20.80
CA HIS A 633 -31.10 -28.44 -19.96
C HIS A 633 -32.24 -28.25 -18.95
N PRO A 634 -33.30 -29.09 -18.94
CA PRO A 634 -34.52 -28.85 -18.15
C PRO A 634 -34.32 -28.81 -16.63
N TYR A 635 -33.15 -29.22 -16.13
CA TYR A 635 -32.84 -29.23 -14.70
C TYR A 635 -31.88 -28.09 -14.25
N ARG A 636 -31.39 -27.25 -15.18
CA ARG A 636 -30.40 -26.20 -14.90
C ARG A 636 -30.97 -25.06 -14.03
N ASP A 637 -32.13 -24.53 -14.40
CA ASP A 637 -32.81 -23.47 -13.62
C ASP A 637 -33.25 -23.97 -12.24
N HIS A 638 -33.65 -25.24 -12.15
CA HIS A 638 -33.97 -25.88 -10.87
C HIS A 638 -32.75 -26.01 -9.96
N LEU A 639 -31.58 -26.32 -10.51
CA LEU A 639 -30.33 -26.34 -9.77
C LEU A 639 -29.92 -24.95 -9.29
N PHE A 640 -30.01 -23.92 -10.15
CA PHE A 640 -29.78 -22.53 -9.73
C PHE A 640 -30.74 -22.08 -8.63
N LYS A 641 -32.02 -22.46 -8.72
CA LYS A 641 -33.00 -22.21 -7.66
C LYS A 641 -32.65 -22.90 -6.35
N PHE A 642 -32.14 -24.14 -6.39
CA PHE A 642 -31.67 -24.86 -5.20
C PHE A 642 -30.45 -24.17 -4.57
N ILE A 643 -29.46 -23.80 -5.38
CA ILE A 643 -28.27 -23.05 -4.92
C ILE A 643 -28.67 -21.68 -4.35
N ARG A 644 -29.65 -20.98 -4.96
CA ARG A 644 -30.15 -19.72 -4.41
C ARG A 644 -30.84 -19.90 -3.06
N MET A 645 -31.66 -20.95 -2.91
CA MET A 645 -32.26 -21.30 -1.62
C MET A 645 -31.20 -21.62 -0.55
N ASP A 646 -30.09 -22.26 -0.92
CA ASP A 646 -28.95 -22.51 -0.01
C ASP A 646 -28.27 -21.20 0.44
N LEU A 647 -27.99 -20.31 -0.52
CA LEU A 647 -27.42 -18.98 -0.27
C LEU A 647 -28.30 -18.11 0.64
N ASP A 648 -29.63 -18.19 0.47
CA ASP A 648 -30.63 -17.48 1.28
C ASP A 648 -30.92 -18.16 2.64
N GLY A 649 -30.27 -19.30 2.94
CA GLY A 649 -30.41 -20.02 4.21
C GLY A 649 -31.71 -20.84 4.33
N GLU A 650 -32.38 -21.14 3.22
CA GLU A 650 -33.60 -21.98 3.19
C GLU A 650 -33.31 -23.50 3.19
N VAL A 651 -32.05 -23.91 3.01
CA VAL A 651 -31.65 -25.33 2.99
C VAL A 651 -31.22 -25.76 4.40
N ASP A 652 -31.97 -26.70 4.98
CA ASP A 652 -31.53 -27.42 6.17
C ASP A 652 -30.40 -28.40 5.77
N HIS A 653 -29.19 -28.20 6.27
CA HIS A 653 -28.05 -29.08 5.99
C HIS A 653 -28.16 -30.46 6.65
N GLU A 654 -28.97 -30.61 7.70
CA GLU A 654 -29.28 -31.92 8.29
C GLU A 654 -30.40 -32.65 7.54
N ASN A 655 -31.09 -31.97 6.61
CA ASN A 655 -32.09 -32.56 5.73
C ASN A 655 -32.30 -31.71 4.45
N PRO A 656 -31.37 -31.72 3.48
CA PRO A 656 -31.45 -30.87 2.28
C PRO A 656 -32.51 -31.32 1.27
N LEU A 657 -33.04 -32.54 1.44
CA LEU A 657 -33.95 -33.20 0.50
C LEU A 657 -35.26 -32.42 0.24
N PRO A 658 -36.00 -31.89 1.23
CA PRO A 658 -37.24 -31.14 0.98
C PRO A 658 -36.99 -29.82 0.26
N ALA A 659 -35.83 -29.19 0.49
CA ALA A 659 -35.43 -27.97 -0.21
C ALA A 659 -35.08 -28.28 -1.68
N PHE A 660 -34.42 -29.40 -1.95
CA PHE A 660 -34.18 -29.90 -3.31
C PHE A 660 -35.50 -30.25 -4.02
N GLU A 661 -36.42 -30.95 -3.36
CA GLU A 661 -37.76 -31.24 -3.86
C GLU A 661 -38.54 -29.96 -4.20
N LYS A 662 -38.51 -28.95 -3.33
CA LYS A 662 -39.11 -27.61 -3.55
C LYS A 662 -38.45 -26.85 -4.72
N ALA A 663 -37.14 -26.97 -4.89
CA ALA A 663 -36.41 -26.32 -5.97
C ALA A 663 -36.73 -26.95 -7.34
N PHE A 664 -36.61 -28.27 -7.44
CA PHE A 664 -36.82 -29.08 -8.65
C PHE A 664 -38.30 -29.41 -8.95
N GLY A 665 -39.23 -29.10 -8.04
CA GLY A 665 -40.65 -29.41 -8.21
C GLY A 665 -40.94 -30.93 -8.17
N LEU A 666 -40.16 -31.69 -7.40
CA LEU A 666 -40.20 -33.15 -7.39
C LEU A 666 -41.24 -33.66 -6.39
N ASP A 667 -42.35 -34.16 -6.90
CA ASP A 667 -43.22 -35.09 -6.16
C ASP A 667 -42.75 -36.55 -6.35
N ALA A 668 -43.56 -37.53 -5.91
CA ALA A 668 -43.25 -38.95 -6.06
C ALA A 668 -43.14 -39.43 -7.53
N ASN A 669 -43.74 -38.72 -8.49
CA ASN A 669 -43.60 -39.00 -9.93
C ASN A 669 -42.44 -38.21 -10.54
N GLY A 670 -42.23 -36.97 -10.08
CA GLY A 670 -41.07 -36.13 -10.40
C GLY A 670 -39.76 -36.85 -10.12
N TRP A 671 -39.61 -37.45 -8.93
CA TRP A 671 -38.44 -38.29 -8.61
C TRP A 671 -38.24 -39.45 -9.58
N LYS A 672 -39.31 -40.18 -9.94
CA LYS A 672 -39.20 -41.30 -10.90
C LYS A 672 -38.74 -40.83 -12.28
N LYS A 673 -39.21 -39.66 -12.73
CA LYS A 673 -38.74 -39.05 -13.98
C LYS A 673 -37.28 -38.62 -13.87
N PHE A 674 -36.94 -37.87 -12.83
CA PHE A 674 -35.59 -37.35 -12.59
C PHE A 674 -34.54 -38.47 -12.50
N GLU A 675 -34.84 -39.53 -11.77
CA GLU A 675 -33.97 -40.72 -11.65
C GLU A 675 -33.80 -41.43 -13.01
N LYS A 676 -34.90 -41.60 -13.76
CA LYS A 676 -34.86 -42.19 -15.11
C LYS A 676 -34.00 -41.35 -16.06
N ASP A 677 -34.18 -40.03 -16.06
CA ASP A 677 -33.43 -39.10 -16.90
C ASP A 677 -31.94 -39.10 -16.50
N PHE A 678 -31.62 -39.19 -15.21
CA PHE A 678 -30.23 -39.31 -14.71
C PHE A 678 -29.56 -40.60 -15.14
N LEU A 679 -30.24 -41.75 -15.00
CA LEU A 679 -29.74 -43.05 -15.43
C LEU A 679 -29.57 -43.13 -16.95
N ALA A 680 -30.50 -42.54 -17.72
CA ALA A 680 -30.36 -42.41 -19.16
C ALA A 680 -29.10 -41.60 -19.52
N TRP A 681 -28.91 -40.42 -18.91
CA TRP A 681 -27.71 -39.60 -19.10
C TRP A 681 -26.43 -40.35 -18.75
N GLN A 682 -26.39 -41.14 -17.68
CA GLN A 682 -25.22 -41.97 -17.33
C GLN A 682 -24.93 -43.05 -18.40
N SER A 683 -25.96 -43.58 -19.05
CA SER A 683 -25.85 -44.69 -20.02
C SER A 683 -25.42 -44.28 -21.44
N GLU A 684 -25.56 -43.00 -21.80
CA GLU A 684 -25.20 -42.44 -23.12
C GLU A 684 -23.68 -42.25 -23.31
#